data_AF-A0A7C3U9W8-F1
#
_entry.id   AF-A0A7C3U9W8-F1
#
_cell.length_a   1.000
_cell.length_b   1.000
_cell.length_c   1.000
_cell.angle_alpha   90.00
_cell.angle_beta   90.00
_cell.angle_gamma   90.00
#
_symmetry.space_group_name_H-M   'P 1'
#
loop_
_entity.id
_entity.type
_entity.pdbx_description
1 polymer ?
#
loop_
_entity_poly.entity_id
_entity_poly.type
_entity_poly.pdbx_seq_one_letter_code
_entity_poly.pdbx_strand_id
1 'polypeptide(L)'
;MKSDRNVFMPGTQQGGANLESQGRCDNCHGGYDQAVEPAFNQYGTMMAQAARDPLWLACLTVAAQDSIWAVGNPNATDICIRCHSPVGWLGGRSDPTNTSKLTGTDFEGVSCDTCHRMLDPLAQLGQPELPAETVPAAQAAAATTQSRDLTVLGTLRLFDGTTPFLDPVTRLPTWYGGGAWPGYVESTSGQYFVDTGNGKSGPYWDDVARHTSYYSRFHRSRRFCGTCHDVSNPVLANVTSPGLPERQAAGSYFHVERTFSEFALSAYGRGGAATGIPGVPYAADCQDCHMRAVTGKGCNKADAPLRTDLPLHDQSGGNAWMLGILASVSPTSPVYDPYNAAILGGAKYPGAKIDTAGLQWVPNELLAGRGRALQQLRQAATLEVVDDAGTTLTLRVRNNTGHKLISGFPEGRRMFLYVTFYDAQGRMLAEVNPYEPLRTARDAQGNEVDLGGGDLVAAAEVGGIQRHDERLVWEAEMSSALTGEQKSLHFALATDRYKDNRIPPKGFDTASMAARLAQPRWEGHDAPDYFTAAEYAGGYDEVTLAKPEGTATWYATLYYQTTSRAYVEFLRDEIEGTATTLSTPAPSGEAAAYIAQTDPFFANLRDWGDAIWDLWLHNGGAAPLKMTEVGTAPRQGLMTAVGGLRATWVRKRPPGWLLRWDEVPGASAYEVERLQGSSWTPVATTAATWLRVGRDGGVTYRVRATKVLPDTTVTAGP
;
A
#
# COMPACT_ATOMS: atom_id res chain seq x y z
N MET A 1 25.97 -8.53 -1.06
CA MET A 1 26.00 -7.25 -0.32
C MET A 1 27.18 -7.13 0.65
N LYS A 2 27.46 -8.09 1.56
CA LYS A 2 28.62 -8.00 2.49
C LYS A 2 29.98 -7.78 1.83
N SER A 3 30.15 -8.23 0.61
CA SER A 3 31.37 -8.09 -0.19
C SER A 3 31.33 -6.92 -1.17
N ASP A 4 30.18 -6.23 -1.28
CA ASP A 4 29.99 -5.13 -2.22
C ASP A 4 29.85 -3.82 -1.45
N ARG A 5 30.92 -3.05 -1.49
CA ARG A 5 31.04 -1.75 -0.81
C ARG A 5 30.01 -0.74 -1.30
N ASN A 6 29.60 -0.88 -2.56
CA ASN A 6 28.74 0.08 -3.20
C ASN A 6 27.32 -0.06 -2.63
N VAL A 7 26.82 -1.27 -2.39
CA VAL A 7 25.47 -1.42 -1.81
C VAL A 7 25.44 -1.51 -0.29
N PHE A 8 26.58 -1.63 0.39
CA PHE A 8 26.62 -1.79 1.84
C PHE A 8 25.98 -0.60 2.57
N MET A 9 25.06 -0.91 3.48
CA MET A 9 24.41 0.05 4.38
C MET A 9 24.52 -0.43 5.83
N PRO A 10 24.79 0.47 6.80
CA PRO A 10 24.86 0.17 8.22
C PRO A 10 23.65 -0.60 8.74
N GLY A 11 23.86 -1.31 9.85
CA GLY A 11 22.85 -2.19 10.44
C GLY A 11 23.41 -3.56 10.79
N THR A 12 22.57 -4.37 11.43
CA THR A 12 22.87 -5.80 11.56
C THR A 12 22.90 -6.39 10.16
N GLN A 13 24.01 -7.00 9.77
CA GLN A 13 24.20 -7.50 8.41
C GLN A 13 23.57 -8.87 8.20
N GLN A 14 23.42 -9.25 6.94
CA GLN A 14 23.00 -10.59 6.50
C GLN A 14 23.71 -11.70 7.32
N GLY A 15 23.03 -12.76 7.75
CA GLY A 15 23.65 -13.80 8.61
C GLY A 15 24.09 -13.30 10.01
N GLY A 16 23.70 -12.10 10.43
CA GLY A 16 24.11 -11.47 11.68
C GLY A 16 23.17 -11.73 12.86
N ALA A 17 21.95 -12.23 12.61
CA ALA A 17 20.99 -12.57 13.66
C ALA A 17 20.07 -13.73 13.22
N ASN A 18 19.63 -14.54 14.18
CA ASN A 18 18.59 -15.53 13.96
C ASN A 18 17.31 -15.06 14.65
N LEU A 19 16.28 -14.82 13.85
CA LEU A 19 14.97 -14.42 14.33
C LEU A 19 14.08 -15.64 14.61
N GLU A 20 13.20 -15.50 15.59
CA GLU A 20 12.21 -16.50 15.96
C GLU A 20 10.96 -16.40 15.06
N SER A 21 10.30 -17.55 14.84
CA SER A 21 8.99 -17.59 14.16
C SER A 21 7.93 -16.83 14.96
N GLN A 22 7.03 -16.14 14.26
CA GLN A 22 5.84 -15.49 14.83
C GLN A 22 5.00 -16.46 15.67
N GLY A 23 4.94 -17.74 15.30
CA GLY A 23 4.19 -18.77 16.04
C GLY A 23 4.61 -18.93 17.51
N ARG A 24 5.83 -18.52 17.90
CA ARG A 24 6.24 -18.49 19.31
C ARG A 24 5.51 -17.41 20.10
N CYS A 25 5.31 -16.25 19.48
CA CYS A 25 4.65 -15.09 20.06
C CYS A 25 3.14 -15.35 20.27
N ASP A 26 2.52 -16.03 19.31
CA ASP A 26 1.07 -16.29 19.26
C ASP A 26 0.54 -17.03 20.48
N ASN A 27 1.36 -17.87 21.12
CA ASN A 27 1.00 -18.59 22.36
C ASN A 27 0.51 -17.66 23.48
N CYS A 28 0.96 -16.39 23.47
CA CYS A 28 0.51 -15.38 24.41
C CYS A 28 -0.20 -14.21 23.71
N HIS A 29 0.20 -13.86 22.50
CA HIS A 29 -0.25 -12.66 21.78
C HIS A 29 -1.35 -12.92 20.74
N GLY A 30 -1.96 -14.10 20.73
CA GLY A 30 -3.10 -14.43 19.88
C GLY A 30 -4.14 -15.35 20.55
N GLY A 31 -5.28 -15.50 19.89
CA GLY A 31 -6.35 -16.44 20.24
C GLY A 31 -7.22 -16.06 21.46
N TYR A 32 -7.23 -14.80 21.88
CA TYR A 32 -8.01 -14.32 23.03
C TYR A 32 -8.98 -13.16 22.71
N ASP A 33 -8.67 -12.27 21.76
CA ASP A 33 -9.56 -11.18 21.34
C ASP A 33 -9.13 -10.60 19.97
N GLN A 34 -9.75 -11.07 18.89
CA GLN A 34 -9.43 -10.64 17.52
C GLN A 34 -9.58 -9.14 17.27
N ALA A 35 -10.34 -8.42 18.10
CA ALA A 35 -10.54 -6.98 17.93
C ALA A 35 -9.32 -6.15 18.36
N VAL A 36 -8.45 -6.71 19.22
CA VAL A 36 -7.31 -5.96 19.81
C VAL A 36 -6.01 -6.75 19.88
N GLU A 37 -6.04 -8.07 19.73
CA GLU A 37 -4.86 -8.89 19.88
C GLU A 37 -3.84 -8.69 18.74
N PRO A 38 -2.53 -8.73 19.03
CA PRO A 38 -1.51 -8.51 18.01
C PRO A 38 -1.55 -9.53 16.86
N ALA A 39 -1.62 -10.83 17.16
CA ALA A 39 -1.44 -11.88 16.14
C ALA A 39 -2.44 -11.77 15.00
N PHE A 40 -3.75 -11.80 15.30
CA PHE A 40 -4.81 -11.73 14.29
C PHE A 40 -4.69 -10.49 13.39
N ASN A 41 -4.33 -9.34 13.98
CA ASN A 41 -4.21 -8.09 13.24
C ASN A 41 -2.94 -8.08 12.37
N GLN A 42 -1.79 -8.52 12.89
CA GLN A 42 -0.51 -8.58 12.19
C GLN A 42 -0.55 -9.53 10.99
N TYR A 43 -1.10 -10.74 11.14
CA TYR A 43 -1.17 -11.73 10.06
C TYR A 43 -1.98 -11.23 8.85
N GLY A 44 -2.94 -10.34 9.08
CA GLY A 44 -3.76 -9.72 8.03
C GLY A 44 -3.07 -8.59 7.26
N THR A 45 -1.81 -8.28 7.55
CA THR A 45 -1.10 -7.14 6.94
C THR A 45 -0.24 -7.56 5.75
N MET A 46 -0.01 -6.65 4.81
CA MET A 46 1.00 -6.89 3.77
C MET A 46 2.42 -6.94 4.33
N MET A 47 2.68 -6.39 5.53
CA MET A 47 3.99 -6.50 6.18
C MET A 47 4.30 -7.96 6.55
N ALA A 48 3.34 -8.66 7.18
CA ALA A 48 3.47 -10.09 7.50
C ALA A 48 3.47 -11.00 6.26
N GLN A 49 2.97 -10.50 5.13
CA GLN A 49 2.93 -11.22 3.86
C GLN A 49 3.92 -10.70 2.81
N ALA A 50 4.86 -9.85 3.19
CA ALA A 50 5.71 -9.11 2.23
C ALA A 50 6.54 -10.04 1.34
N ALA A 51 7.01 -11.16 1.89
CA ALA A 51 7.75 -12.21 1.16
C ALA A 51 6.85 -13.13 0.32
N ARG A 52 5.53 -13.03 0.47
CA ARG A 52 4.54 -13.81 -0.28
C ARG A 52 3.84 -12.99 -1.36
N ASP A 53 4.23 -11.74 -1.57
CA ASP A 53 3.61 -10.84 -2.55
C ASP A 53 4.07 -11.19 -4.00
N PRO A 54 3.18 -11.69 -4.87
CA PRO A 54 3.45 -11.96 -6.28
C PRO A 54 3.92 -10.74 -7.08
N LEU A 55 3.37 -9.55 -6.81
CA LEU A 55 3.80 -8.32 -7.49
C LEU A 55 5.24 -7.98 -7.11
N TRP A 56 5.60 -8.21 -5.84
CA TRP A 56 6.99 -8.04 -5.40
C TRP A 56 7.92 -9.03 -6.10
N LEU A 57 7.56 -10.31 -6.24
CA LEU A 57 8.43 -11.30 -6.89
C LEU A 57 8.63 -11.02 -8.38
N ALA A 58 7.60 -10.57 -9.09
CA ALA A 58 7.72 -10.12 -10.47
C ALA A 58 8.62 -8.87 -10.57
N CYS A 59 8.39 -7.86 -9.73
CA CYS A 59 9.23 -6.66 -9.68
C CYS A 59 10.69 -6.96 -9.30
N LEU A 60 10.92 -7.87 -8.33
CA LEU A 60 12.24 -8.35 -7.94
C LEU A 60 12.98 -8.99 -9.13
N THR A 61 12.26 -9.73 -9.96
CA THR A 61 12.80 -10.39 -11.15
C THR A 61 13.30 -9.37 -12.16
N VAL A 62 12.49 -8.36 -12.48
CA VAL A 62 12.89 -7.25 -13.35
C VAL A 62 14.04 -6.45 -12.74
N ALA A 63 13.97 -6.11 -11.44
CA ALA A 63 15.03 -5.39 -10.74
C ALA A 63 16.37 -6.17 -10.74
N ALA A 64 16.34 -7.50 -10.72
CA ALA A 64 17.54 -8.32 -10.87
C ALA A 64 18.14 -8.20 -12.27
N GLN A 65 17.30 -8.33 -13.31
CA GLN A 65 17.68 -8.16 -14.71
C GLN A 65 18.26 -6.77 -14.96
N ASP A 66 17.58 -5.73 -14.49
CA ASP A 66 18.01 -4.33 -14.54
C ASP A 66 19.38 -4.13 -13.91
N SER A 67 19.57 -4.66 -12.70
CA SER A 67 20.82 -4.56 -11.97
C SER A 67 21.96 -5.26 -12.72
N ILE A 68 21.72 -6.44 -13.30
CA ILE A 68 22.74 -7.14 -14.10
C ILE A 68 23.05 -6.37 -15.39
N TRP A 69 22.04 -5.84 -16.06
CA TRP A 69 22.20 -5.01 -17.25
C TRP A 69 23.03 -3.74 -16.95
N ALA A 70 22.75 -3.05 -15.85
CA ALA A 70 23.41 -1.79 -15.51
C ALA A 70 24.83 -1.99 -14.92
N VAL A 71 25.01 -2.95 -14.00
CA VAL A 71 26.23 -3.07 -13.19
C VAL A 71 26.84 -4.48 -13.16
N GLY A 72 26.33 -5.40 -13.97
CA GLY A 72 26.89 -6.75 -14.16
C GLY A 72 26.62 -7.73 -13.02
N ASN A 73 25.77 -7.37 -12.06
CA ASN A 73 25.38 -8.26 -10.97
C ASN A 73 23.98 -7.89 -10.39
N PRO A 74 23.27 -8.82 -9.74
CA PRO A 74 21.89 -8.60 -9.28
C PRO A 74 21.78 -7.91 -7.91
N ASN A 75 22.77 -7.13 -7.45
CA ASN A 75 22.83 -6.62 -6.08
C ASN A 75 21.62 -5.76 -5.64
N ALA A 76 20.83 -5.18 -6.56
CA ALA A 76 19.59 -4.47 -6.23
C ALA A 76 18.59 -5.36 -5.45
N THR A 77 18.54 -6.65 -5.78
CA THR A 77 17.62 -7.62 -5.18
C THR A 77 17.85 -7.87 -3.69
N ASP A 78 19.09 -7.72 -3.20
CA ASP A 78 19.36 -7.98 -1.78
C ASP A 78 18.64 -6.97 -0.87
N ILE A 79 18.48 -5.72 -1.32
CA ILE A 79 17.76 -4.68 -0.59
C ILE A 79 16.26 -4.99 -0.55
N CYS A 80 15.72 -5.50 -1.65
CA CYS A 80 14.34 -5.97 -1.71
C CYS A 80 14.11 -7.10 -0.69
N ILE A 81 14.98 -8.11 -0.66
CA ILE A 81 14.88 -9.25 0.28
C ILE A 81 15.09 -8.78 1.73
N ARG A 82 15.97 -7.79 1.96
CA ARG A 82 16.21 -7.19 3.27
C ARG A 82 14.91 -6.65 3.89
N CYS A 83 14.07 -5.96 3.11
CA CYS A 83 12.81 -5.40 3.59
C CYS A 83 11.63 -6.39 3.55
N HIS A 84 11.56 -7.25 2.54
CA HIS A 84 10.42 -8.16 2.35
C HIS A 84 10.55 -9.48 3.09
N SER A 85 11.78 -9.95 3.37
CA SER A 85 12.08 -11.16 4.13
C SER A 85 13.23 -10.91 5.14
N PRO A 86 13.07 -10.02 6.14
CA PRO A 86 14.11 -9.74 7.13
C PRO A 86 14.62 -10.99 7.86
N VAL A 87 13.75 -11.96 8.16
CA VAL A 87 14.10 -13.24 8.80
C VAL A 87 15.10 -14.03 7.93
N GLY A 88 14.78 -14.20 6.64
CA GLY A 88 15.66 -14.88 5.69
C GLY A 88 16.96 -14.14 5.45
N TRP A 89 16.91 -12.81 5.29
CA TRP A 89 18.10 -11.99 5.08
C TRP A 89 19.04 -12.03 6.29
N LEU A 90 18.52 -11.76 7.50
CA LEU A 90 19.30 -11.82 8.75
C LEU A 90 19.84 -13.23 9.01
N GLY A 91 19.12 -14.28 8.58
CA GLY A 91 19.55 -15.67 8.66
C GLY A 91 20.54 -16.12 7.59
N GLY A 92 20.96 -15.26 6.66
CA GLY A 92 21.94 -15.59 5.62
C GLY A 92 21.37 -16.27 4.38
N ARG A 93 20.04 -16.30 4.23
CA ARG A 93 19.32 -17.01 3.15
C ARG A 93 18.89 -16.11 1.99
N SER A 94 19.32 -14.85 1.97
CA SER A 94 19.18 -13.98 0.80
C SER A 94 20.28 -14.18 -0.26
N ASP A 95 21.28 -15.04 -0.04
CA ASP A 95 22.33 -15.34 -1.02
C ASP A 95 22.21 -16.79 -1.55
N PRO A 96 22.10 -17.04 -2.86
CA PRO A 96 22.04 -16.05 -3.94
C PRO A 96 20.75 -15.21 -3.87
N THR A 97 20.81 -14.00 -4.40
CA THR A 97 19.77 -12.96 -4.28
C THR A 97 18.61 -13.17 -5.27
N ASN A 98 18.19 -14.43 -5.42
CA ASN A 98 17.08 -14.86 -6.29
C ASN A 98 15.98 -15.60 -5.50
N THR A 99 15.94 -15.43 -4.17
CA THR A 99 14.98 -16.06 -3.24
C THR A 99 15.05 -17.59 -3.12
N SER A 100 15.91 -18.28 -3.88
CA SER A 100 15.96 -19.75 -3.94
C SER A 100 16.30 -20.45 -2.62
N LYS A 101 16.93 -19.74 -1.68
CA LYS A 101 17.26 -20.26 -0.34
C LYS A 101 16.27 -19.86 0.76
N LEU A 102 15.24 -19.06 0.46
CA LEU A 102 14.22 -18.73 1.44
C LEU A 102 13.39 -19.97 1.77
N THR A 103 13.10 -20.18 3.06
CA THR A 103 12.37 -21.35 3.55
C THR A 103 11.51 -21.00 4.76
N GLY A 104 10.39 -21.72 4.94
CA GLY A 104 9.60 -21.69 6.17
C GLY A 104 9.32 -20.27 6.69
N THR A 105 9.90 -19.95 7.86
CA THR A 105 9.69 -18.68 8.57
C THR A 105 10.20 -17.45 7.82
N ASP A 106 11.03 -17.60 6.79
CA ASP A 106 11.48 -16.49 5.95
C ASP A 106 10.31 -15.80 5.24
N PHE A 107 9.26 -16.58 4.95
CA PHE A 107 8.05 -16.07 4.30
C PHE A 107 7.10 -15.35 5.27
N GLU A 108 7.37 -15.34 6.58
CA GLU A 108 6.61 -14.55 7.57
C GLU A 108 6.82 -13.02 7.42
N GLY A 109 7.57 -12.59 6.40
CA GLY A 109 7.75 -11.18 6.06
C GLY A 109 8.37 -10.38 7.21
N VAL A 110 7.83 -9.19 7.45
CA VAL A 110 8.16 -8.38 8.63
C VAL A 110 7.47 -9.01 9.84
N SER A 111 8.24 -9.81 10.58
CA SER A 111 7.77 -10.59 11.73
C SER A 111 7.73 -9.79 13.04
N CYS A 112 7.01 -10.33 14.04
CA CYS A 112 7.05 -9.82 15.41
C CYS A 112 8.49 -9.69 15.93
N ASP A 113 9.33 -10.68 15.67
CA ASP A 113 10.70 -10.70 16.16
C ASP A 113 11.60 -9.71 15.45
N THR A 114 11.32 -9.42 14.17
CA THR A 114 11.98 -8.35 13.42
C THR A 114 11.75 -7.01 14.12
N CYS A 115 10.48 -6.66 14.37
CA CYS A 115 10.11 -5.39 14.99
C CYS A 115 10.61 -5.31 16.44
N HIS A 116 10.27 -6.29 17.26
CA HIS A 116 10.52 -6.27 18.70
C HIS A 116 11.98 -6.51 19.08
N ARG A 117 12.90 -6.75 18.15
CA ARG A 117 14.35 -6.78 18.44
C ARG A 117 15.09 -5.60 17.83
N MET A 118 14.39 -4.66 17.19
CA MET A 118 15.03 -3.48 16.64
C MET A 118 15.57 -2.56 17.73
N LEU A 119 16.73 -1.98 17.43
CA LEU A 119 17.48 -1.05 18.27
C LEU A 119 17.52 0.32 17.59
N ASP A 120 17.58 1.37 18.40
CA ASP A 120 17.79 2.72 17.87
C ASP A 120 19.29 2.99 17.63
N PRO A 121 19.75 3.10 16.38
CA PRO A 121 21.15 3.44 16.09
C PRO A 121 21.55 4.84 16.55
N LEU A 122 20.57 5.69 16.87
CA LEU A 122 20.74 7.04 17.38
C LEU A 122 20.30 7.15 18.86
N ALA A 123 20.32 6.04 19.60
CA ALA A 123 19.89 5.99 21.00
C ALA A 123 20.52 7.06 21.89
N GLN A 124 21.76 7.49 21.58
CA GLN A 124 22.46 8.57 22.28
C GLN A 124 21.72 9.93 22.23
N LEU A 125 20.89 10.16 21.21
CA LEU A 125 20.10 11.40 21.05
C LEU A 125 18.81 11.41 21.89
N GLY A 126 18.35 10.26 22.40
CA GLY A 126 17.22 10.18 23.34
C GLY A 126 15.83 10.47 22.75
N GLN A 127 15.66 10.44 21.42
CA GLN A 127 14.40 10.67 20.70
C GLN A 127 13.70 11.98 21.12
N PRO A 128 14.30 13.15 20.80
CA PRO A 128 13.81 14.46 21.26
C PRO A 128 12.42 14.85 20.71
N GLU A 129 11.93 14.17 19.68
CA GLU A 129 10.58 14.30 19.14
C GLU A 129 9.50 13.74 20.07
N LEU A 130 9.87 12.86 21.01
CA LEU A 130 8.94 12.27 21.97
C LEU A 130 8.91 13.07 23.27
N PRO A 131 7.75 13.19 23.94
CA PRO A 131 7.68 13.74 25.29
C PRO A 131 8.69 13.06 26.24
N ALA A 132 9.33 13.84 27.09
CA ALA A 132 10.25 13.31 28.09
C ALA A 132 9.50 12.40 29.09
N GLU A 133 10.17 11.33 29.53
CA GLU A 133 9.62 10.50 30.62
C GLU A 133 9.50 11.32 31.91
N THR A 134 8.33 11.28 32.54
CA THR A 134 8.06 11.97 33.80
C THR A 134 8.03 11.02 35.00
N VAL A 135 7.92 9.71 34.77
CA VAL A 135 7.89 8.69 35.81
C VAL A 135 9.32 8.19 36.08
N PRO A 136 9.83 8.25 37.34
CA PRO A 136 11.20 7.82 37.64
C PRO A 136 11.53 6.37 37.23
N ALA A 137 10.58 5.45 37.37
CA ALA A 137 10.76 4.06 36.93
C ALA A 137 10.89 3.96 35.41
N ALA A 138 10.11 4.71 34.64
CA ALA A 138 10.21 4.78 33.18
C ALA A 138 11.55 5.39 32.74
N GLN A 139 12.02 6.44 33.41
CA GLN A 139 13.34 7.04 33.17
C GLN A 139 14.47 6.04 33.40
N ALA A 140 14.42 5.30 34.52
CA ALA A 140 15.41 4.27 34.84
C ALA A 140 15.39 3.10 33.84
N ALA A 141 14.19 2.66 33.42
CA ALA A 141 14.04 1.62 32.41
C ALA A 141 14.58 2.07 31.06
N ALA A 142 14.27 3.30 30.62
CA ALA A 142 14.78 3.86 29.37
C ALA A 142 16.31 3.99 29.37
N ALA A 143 16.90 4.47 30.46
CA ALA A 143 18.36 4.55 30.61
C ALA A 143 19.03 3.17 30.58
N THR A 144 18.38 2.16 31.18
CA THR A 144 18.86 0.77 31.14
C THR A 144 18.85 0.22 29.71
N THR A 145 17.76 0.39 28.98
CA THR A 145 17.67 -0.03 27.57
C THR A 145 18.69 0.72 26.71
N GLN A 146 18.84 2.03 26.87
CA GLN A 146 19.82 2.84 26.13
C GLN A 146 21.26 2.34 26.33
N SER A 147 21.67 2.09 27.58
CA SER A 147 23.02 1.60 27.89
C SER A 147 23.29 0.23 27.25
N ARG A 148 22.29 -0.64 27.29
CA ARG A 148 22.33 -1.97 26.69
C ARG A 148 22.38 -1.91 25.16
N ASP A 149 21.55 -1.08 24.53
CA ASP A 149 21.52 -0.93 23.07
C ASP A 149 22.84 -0.34 22.55
N LEU A 150 23.42 0.67 23.22
CA LEU A 150 24.74 1.22 22.89
C LEU A 150 25.87 0.16 22.99
N THR A 151 25.73 -0.81 23.89
CA THR A 151 26.67 -1.93 24.01
C THR A 151 26.56 -2.85 22.79
N VAL A 152 25.35 -3.20 22.38
CA VAL A 152 25.11 -4.03 21.19
C VAL A 152 25.60 -3.30 19.93
N LEU A 153 25.22 -2.04 19.74
CA LEU A 153 25.62 -1.22 18.60
C LEU A 153 27.15 -1.06 18.50
N GLY A 154 27.86 -0.95 19.63
CA GLY A 154 29.32 -0.86 19.67
C GLY A 154 30.05 -2.11 19.14
N THR A 155 29.36 -3.25 19.02
CA THR A 155 29.92 -4.48 18.45
C THR A 155 29.95 -4.46 16.92
N LEU A 156 29.17 -3.59 16.29
CA LEU A 156 29.04 -3.53 14.84
C LEU A 156 30.23 -2.84 14.19
N ARG A 157 30.48 -3.19 12.92
CA ARG A 157 31.57 -2.67 12.08
C ARG A 157 31.03 -2.18 10.76
N LEU A 158 31.69 -1.17 10.19
CA LEU A 158 31.45 -0.70 8.82
C LEU A 158 32.02 -1.68 7.78
N PHE A 159 31.91 -1.35 6.49
CA PHE A 159 32.24 -2.27 5.40
C PHE A 159 33.66 -2.83 5.46
N ASP A 160 34.64 -2.04 5.91
CA ASP A 160 36.05 -2.47 6.03
C ASP A 160 36.28 -3.55 7.10
N GLY A 161 35.26 -3.90 7.89
CA GLY A 161 35.31 -4.91 8.94
C GLY A 161 36.11 -4.51 10.19
N THR A 162 36.67 -3.30 10.23
CA THR A 162 37.59 -2.84 11.28
C THR A 162 37.10 -1.57 11.98
N THR A 163 36.53 -0.62 11.22
CA THR A 163 35.98 0.63 11.74
C THR A 163 34.70 0.34 12.53
N PRO A 164 34.62 0.74 13.82
CA PRO A 164 33.39 0.64 14.61
C PRO A 164 32.23 1.38 13.96
N PHE A 165 31.01 0.90 14.14
CA PHE A 165 29.82 1.67 13.73
C PHE A 165 29.62 2.90 14.63
N LEU A 166 29.83 2.75 15.94
CA LEU A 166 29.75 3.86 16.90
C LEU A 166 31.12 4.47 17.12
N ASP A 167 31.19 5.80 17.07
CA ASP A 167 32.34 6.55 17.54
C ASP A 167 32.54 6.32 19.05
N PRO A 168 33.76 5.97 19.50
CA PRO A 168 34.02 5.58 20.89
C PRO A 168 33.84 6.72 21.90
N VAL A 169 33.87 7.98 21.45
CA VAL A 169 33.75 9.17 22.31
C VAL A 169 32.31 9.67 22.32
N THR A 170 31.75 9.97 21.16
CA THR A 170 30.42 10.57 21.02
C THR A 170 29.29 9.58 21.18
N ARG A 171 29.57 8.27 20.99
CA ARG A 171 28.57 7.19 20.95
C ARG A 171 27.49 7.37 19.88
N LEU A 172 27.75 8.24 18.90
CA LEU A 172 26.96 8.40 17.69
C LEU A 172 27.57 7.55 16.56
N PRO A 173 26.83 7.28 15.47
CA PRO A 173 27.41 6.65 14.28
C PRO A 173 28.69 7.36 13.84
N THR A 174 29.71 6.61 13.39
CA THR A 174 31.03 7.17 13.04
C THR A 174 30.96 8.26 11.97
N TRP A 175 29.99 8.20 11.07
CA TRP A 175 29.75 9.22 10.04
C TRP A 175 28.59 10.16 10.38
N TYR A 176 28.18 10.23 11.65
CA TYR A 176 27.06 11.05 12.07
C TYR A 176 27.30 12.53 11.76
N GLY A 177 26.43 13.11 10.93
CA GLY A 177 26.55 14.50 10.49
C GLY A 177 27.81 14.84 9.66
N GLY A 178 28.63 13.84 9.28
CA GLY A 178 29.86 14.03 8.51
C GLY A 178 29.70 13.74 7.03
N GLY A 179 30.46 14.43 6.17
CA GLY A 179 30.52 14.19 4.72
C GLY A 179 29.86 15.27 3.85
N ALA A 180 30.11 15.22 2.54
CA ALA A 180 29.34 16.00 1.57
C ALA A 180 27.88 15.47 1.50
N TRP A 181 26.97 16.40 1.23
CA TRP A 181 25.53 16.38 1.48
C TRP A 181 24.70 15.09 1.24
N PRO A 182 23.68 14.87 2.09
CA PRO A 182 23.71 14.93 3.56
C PRO A 182 24.39 13.71 4.18
N GLY A 183 25.24 13.98 5.17
CA GLY A 183 25.87 12.96 6.00
C GLY A 183 24.84 12.09 6.73
N TYR A 184 25.28 10.95 7.26
CA TYR A 184 24.42 10.01 7.97
C TYR A 184 23.78 10.67 9.21
N VAL A 185 22.46 10.85 9.23
CA VAL A 185 21.72 11.47 10.35
C VAL A 185 20.44 10.73 10.73
N GLU A 186 20.09 9.71 9.96
CA GLU A 186 18.90 8.88 10.12
C GLU A 186 19.20 7.48 9.56
N SER A 187 18.44 6.49 10.01
CA SER A 187 18.52 5.12 9.52
C SER A 187 17.27 4.81 8.72
N THR A 188 17.47 4.66 7.42
CA THR A 188 16.43 4.45 6.40
C THR A 188 16.94 3.45 5.36
N SER A 189 16.20 3.14 4.29
CA SER A 189 16.56 2.10 3.31
C SER A 189 16.88 0.72 3.92
N GLY A 190 16.07 0.31 4.90
CA GLY A 190 16.23 -0.98 5.56
C GLY A 190 17.43 -1.04 6.51
N GLN A 191 18.05 0.08 6.90
CA GLN A 191 19.14 0.17 7.89
C GLN A 191 18.70 -0.21 9.32
N TYR A 192 18.12 -1.39 9.51
CA TYR A 192 17.72 -1.90 10.79
C TYR A 192 18.90 -2.48 11.58
N PHE A 193 18.85 -2.26 12.89
CA PHE A 193 19.78 -2.77 13.87
C PHE A 193 18.97 -3.69 14.77
N VAL A 194 19.41 -4.93 14.92
CA VAL A 194 18.67 -5.98 15.60
C VAL A 194 19.53 -6.57 16.70
N ASP A 195 18.94 -6.68 17.89
CA ASP A 195 19.55 -7.39 19.01
C ASP A 195 19.74 -8.87 18.68
N THR A 196 20.94 -9.39 18.88
CA THR A 196 21.27 -10.80 18.66
C THR A 196 20.80 -11.70 19.81
N GLY A 197 20.46 -11.12 20.97
CA GLY A 197 19.76 -11.79 22.07
C GLY A 197 18.25 -11.91 21.84
N ASN A 198 17.57 -12.71 22.68
CA ASN A 198 16.15 -13.04 22.48
C ASN A 198 15.16 -12.10 23.17
N GLY A 199 15.61 -11.09 23.91
CA GLY A 199 14.69 -10.21 24.63
C GLY A 199 13.97 -9.23 23.70
N LYS A 200 12.78 -8.79 24.10
CA LYS A 200 11.86 -8.02 23.24
C LYS A 200 11.74 -6.57 23.71
N SER A 201 11.91 -5.63 22.81
CA SER A 201 11.72 -4.20 23.01
C SER A 201 10.26 -3.81 22.74
N GLY A 202 9.72 -2.90 23.54
CA GLY A 202 8.35 -2.42 23.37
C GLY A 202 8.09 -1.06 24.02
N PRO A 203 6.93 -0.44 23.78
CA PRO A 203 6.65 0.94 24.17
C PRO A 203 6.25 1.12 25.63
N TYR A 204 6.29 0.07 26.46
CA TYR A 204 5.85 0.11 27.85
C TYR A 204 6.97 -0.26 28.81
N TRP A 205 7.03 0.44 29.94
CA TRP A 205 7.99 0.21 31.02
C TRP A 205 7.40 -0.62 32.16
N ASP A 206 6.07 -0.72 32.23
CA ASP A 206 5.28 -1.38 33.26
C ASP A 206 4.59 -2.65 32.73
N ASP A 207 5.21 -3.32 31.75
CA ASP A 207 4.72 -4.59 31.25
C ASP A 207 4.93 -5.74 32.25
N VAL A 208 4.11 -6.79 32.10
CA VAL A 208 4.20 -8.02 32.88
C VAL A 208 4.53 -9.17 31.93
N ALA A 209 5.71 -9.11 31.29
CA ALA A 209 6.13 -10.09 30.30
C ALA A 209 6.50 -11.46 30.90
N ARG A 210 6.34 -12.51 30.08
CA ARG A 210 6.79 -13.89 30.38
C ARG A 210 8.11 -14.26 29.70
N HIS A 211 8.73 -13.27 29.08
CA HIS A 211 10.06 -13.31 28.50
C HIS A 211 10.77 -12.00 28.87
N THR A 212 12.08 -11.92 28.63
CA THR A 212 12.82 -10.67 28.82
C THR A 212 12.20 -9.56 27.96
N SER A 213 11.90 -8.42 28.58
CA SER A 213 11.38 -7.22 27.93
C SER A 213 12.27 -6.01 28.21
N TYR A 214 12.28 -5.05 27.28
CA TYR A 214 12.99 -3.79 27.41
C TYR A 214 12.08 -2.62 27.03
N TYR A 215 12.04 -1.61 27.89
CA TYR A 215 11.33 -0.39 27.58
C TYR A 215 12.08 0.40 26.49
N SER A 216 11.47 0.54 25.33
CA SER A 216 12.06 1.18 24.16
C SER A 216 11.26 2.39 23.72
N ARG A 217 11.84 3.58 23.92
CA ARG A 217 11.32 4.83 23.37
C ARG A 217 11.35 4.84 21.84
N PHE A 218 12.26 4.10 21.22
CA PHE A 218 12.32 3.95 19.76
C PHE A 218 11.03 3.39 19.17
N HIS A 219 10.41 2.41 19.83
CA HIS A 219 9.15 1.81 19.38
C HIS A 219 7.95 2.79 19.43
N ARG A 220 8.12 3.94 20.07
CA ARG A 220 7.15 5.05 20.07
C ARG A 220 7.47 6.14 19.03
N SER A 221 8.68 6.14 18.48
CA SER A 221 9.17 7.16 17.55
C SER A 221 8.77 6.82 16.11
N ARG A 222 8.40 7.82 15.32
CA ARG A 222 8.32 7.71 13.85
C ARG A 222 9.58 7.17 13.17
N ARG A 223 10.78 7.33 13.77
CA ARG A 223 12.04 6.82 13.18
C ARG A 223 12.09 5.29 13.14
N PHE A 224 11.32 4.63 13.99
CA PHE A 224 11.14 3.18 13.91
C PHE A 224 10.57 2.76 12.56
N CYS A 225 9.46 3.37 12.14
CA CYS A 225 8.84 3.09 10.85
C CYS A 225 9.70 3.59 9.68
N GLY A 226 10.36 4.74 9.86
CA GLY A 226 11.29 5.31 8.86
C GLY A 226 12.43 4.38 8.46
N THR A 227 12.79 3.41 9.30
CA THR A 227 13.84 2.42 8.98
C THR A 227 13.55 1.68 7.66
N CYS A 228 12.29 1.35 7.40
CA CYS A 228 11.88 0.65 6.19
C CYS A 228 11.11 1.53 5.19
N HIS A 229 10.49 2.63 5.63
CA HIS A 229 9.59 3.45 4.82
C HIS A 229 10.22 4.74 4.24
N ASP A 230 11.51 4.71 3.96
CA ASP A 230 12.23 5.73 3.17
C ASP A 230 13.32 4.99 2.39
N VAL A 231 12.96 4.42 1.24
CA VAL A 231 13.88 3.54 0.49
C VAL A 231 14.48 4.32 -0.67
N SER A 232 15.79 4.36 -0.69
CA SER A 232 16.57 4.87 -1.79
C SER A 232 17.29 3.75 -2.52
N ASN A 233 17.72 4.02 -3.75
CA ASN A 233 18.39 3.03 -4.59
C ASN A 233 19.92 3.16 -4.49
N PRO A 234 20.59 2.43 -3.56
CA PRO A 234 22.03 2.53 -3.40
C PRO A 234 22.79 1.97 -4.61
N VAL A 235 22.22 1.06 -5.41
CA VAL A 235 22.88 0.57 -6.63
C VAL A 235 23.12 1.73 -7.58
N LEU A 236 22.05 2.48 -7.89
CA LEU A 236 22.14 3.65 -8.75
C LEU A 236 22.86 4.83 -8.11
N ALA A 237 22.80 4.98 -6.79
CA ALA A 237 23.54 6.03 -6.11
C ALA A 237 25.03 5.96 -6.50
N ASN A 238 25.64 4.77 -6.49
CA ASN A 238 27.05 4.63 -6.86
C ASN A 238 27.33 4.84 -8.36
N VAL A 239 26.34 4.62 -9.23
CA VAL A 239 26.49 4.83 -10.68
C VAL A 239 26.33 6.30 -11.05
N THR A 240 25.41 7.00 -10.38
CA THR A 240 24.95 8.35 -10.76
C THR A 240 25.48 9.46 -9.85
N SER A 241 25.88 9.15 -8.61
CA SER A 241 26.37 10.13 -7.61
C SER A 241 27.47 9.53 -6.72
N PRO A 242 28.76 9.79 -7.00
CA PRO A 242 29.86 9.11 -6.31
C PRO A 242 29.89 9.39 -4.81
N GLY A 243 29.45 8.40 -4.02
CA GLY A 243 29.48 8.39 -2.56
C GLY A 243 29.01 7.04 -2.03
N LEU A 244 29.53 6.64 -0.87
CA LEU A 244 29.21 5.33 -0.29
C LEU A 244 27.93 5.42 0.54
N PRO A 245 26.93 4.53 0.32
CA PRO A 245 25.70 4.51 1.11
C PRO A 245 25.94 4.34 2.61
N GLU A 246 27.08 3.77 3.00
CA GLU A 246 27.48 3.65 4.41
C GLU A 246 27.80 4.96 5.12
N ARG A 247 27.95 6.07 4.36
CA ARG A 247 28.33 7.39 4.87
C ARG A 247 27.24 8.45 4.65
N GLN A 248 26.13 8.08 4.03
CA GLN A 248 25.08 9.00 3.61
C GLN A 248 23.75 8.61 4.25
N ALA A 249 22.94 9.61 4.58
CA ALA A 249 21.54 9.36 4.92
C ALA A 249 20.81 8.89 3.67
N ALA A 250 19.97 7.86 3.74
CA ALA A 250 19.40 7.33 2.49
C ALA A 250 18.52 8.34 1.76
N GLY A 251 17.89 9.29 2.46
CA GLY A 251 17.15 10.39 1.84
C GLY A 251 17.97 11.30 0.90
N SER A 252 19.32 11.18 0.86
CA SER A 252 20.22 12.03 0.06
C SER A 252 20.30 11.69 -1.42
N TYR A 253 19.97 10.47 -1.84
CA TYR A 253 20.13 10.00 -3.21
C TYR A 253 18.83 9.47 -3.79
N PHE A 254 18.76 9.31 -5.11
CA PHE A 254 17.51 9.03 -5.81
C PHE A 254 16.79 7.78 -5.29
N HIS A 255 15.46 7.83 -5.37
CA HIS A 255 14.61 7.05 -4.51
C HIS A 255 13.76 6.01 -5.18
N VAL A 256 13.53 4.97 -4.41
CA VAL A 256 12.45 4.00 -4.61
C VAL A 256 11.16 4.54 -4.00
N GLU A 257 11.22 5.04 -2.77
CA GLU A 257 10.07 5.64 -2.09
C GLU A 257 10.52 6.73 -1.10
N ARG A 258 9.57 7.60 -0.74
CA ARG A 258 9.83 8.78 0.11
C ARG A 258 8.86 8.95 1.28
N THR A 259 8.16 7.89 1.70
CA THR A 259 7.04 8.02 2.65
C THR A 259 7.44 8.71 3.96
N PHE A 260 8.57 8.33 4.56
CA PHE A 260 9.04 8.95 5.79
C PHE A 260 9.52 10.39 5.54
N SER A 261 10.22 10.65 4.44
CA SER A 261 10.63 12.00 4.07
C SER A 261 9.44 12.92 3.84
N GLU A 262 8.40 12.46 3.13
CA GLU A 262 7.13 13.16 2.94
C GLU A 262 6.45 13.44 4.29
N PHE A 263 6.47 12.47 5.22
CA PHE A 263 5.94 12.63 6.56
C PHE A 263 6.74 13.64 7.40
N ALA A 264 8.06 13.58 7.36
CA ALA A 264 8.95 14.46 8.10
C ALA A 264 8.80 15.93 7.70
N LEU A 265 8.43 16.19 6.44
CA LEU A 265 8.15 17.52 5.91
C LEU A 265 6.74 18.04 6.26
N SER A 266 5.83 17.18 6.71
CA SER A 266 4.45 17.57 7.06
C SER A 266 4.34 18.32 8.39
N ALA A 267 3.16 18.88 8.69
CA ALA A 267 2.87 19.39 10.03
C ALA A 267 2.89 18.27 11.09
N TYR A 268 2.47 17.05 10.73
CA TYR A 268 2.49 15.89 11.63
C TYR A 268 3.93 15.56 12.07
N GLY A 269 4.86 15.53 11.11
CA GLY A 269 6.27 15.32 11.37
C GLY A 269 7.01 16.51 12.00
N ARG A 270 6.37 17.68 12.14
CA ARG A 270 7.00 18.90 12.66
C ARG A 270 6.29 19.42 13.91
N GLY A 271 6.07 18.53 14.87
CA GLY A 271 5.46 18.85 16.16
C GLY A 271 4.00 18.43 16.29
N GLY A 272 3.50 17.62 15.35
CA GLY A 272 2.18 17.00 15.36
C GLY A 272 1.03 17.95 15.04
N ALA A 273 -0.06 17.40 14.48
CA ALA A 273 -1.21 18.17 14.05
C ALA A 273 -2.54 17.42 14.27
N ALA A 274 -3.62 18.19 14.41
CA ALA A 274 -4.97 17.64 14.44
C ALA A 274 -5.31 16.95 13.10
N THR A 275 -6.04 15.84 13.18
CA THR A 275 -6.46 15.05 12.01
C THR A 275 -7.98 15.09 11.81
N GLY A 276 -8.43 14.78 10.60
CA GLY A 276 -9.84 14.53 10.27
C GLY A 276 -10.24 13.05 10.36
N ILE A 277 -9.35 12.17 10.81
CA ILE A 277 -9.57 10.72 10.83
C ILE A 277 -10.39 10.35 12.08
N PRO A 278 -11.53 9.64 11.95
CA PRO A 278 -12.32 9.19 13.08
C PRO A 278 -11.49 8.34 14.06
N GLY A 279 -11.47 8.73 15.33
CA GLY A 279 -10.73 8.04 16.39
C GLY A 279 -9.26 8.45 16.53
N VAL A 280 -8.74 9.35 15.67
CA VAL A 280 -7.37 9.86 15.73
C VAL A 280 -7.40 11.39 15.73
N PRO A 281 -7.75 12.05 16.85
CA PRO A 281 -7.94 13.51 16.86
C PRO A 281 -6.64 14.29 16.59
N TYR A 282 -5.49 13.68 16.85
CA TYR A 282 -4.16 14.27 16.69
C TYR A 282 -3.15 13.18 16.32
N ALA A 283 -2.17 13.53 15.49
CA ALA A 283 -1.07 12.64 15.11
C ALA A 283 0.26 13.41 15.08
N ALA A 284 1.32 12.78 15.58
CA ALA A 284 2.70 13.25 15.54
C ALA A 284 3.67 12.17 15.02
N ASP A 285 3.25 10.90 15.08
CA ASP A 285 4.03 9.75 14.62
C ASP A 285 3.20 8.82 13.71
N CYS A 286 3.86 7.95 12.97
CA CYS A 286 3.22 6.99 12.06
C CYS A 286 2.23 6.07 12.80
N GLN A 287 2.61 5.69 14.02
CA GLN A 287 1.87 4.80 14.91
C GLN A 287 0.50 5.37 15.31
N ASP A 288 0.32 6.70 15.39
CA ASP A 288 -0.96 7.29 15.79
C ASP A 288 -2.10 6.91 14.82
N CYS A 289 -1.77 6.79 13.52
CA CYS A 289 -2.71 6.39 12.48
C CYS A 289 -2.68 4.89 12.21
N HIS A 290 -1.49 4.28 12.08
CA HIS A 290 -1.33 2.90 11.62
C HIS A 290 -1.28 1.85 12.75
N MET A 291 -1.09 2.31 14.00
CA MET A 291 -1.13 1.47 15.20
C MET A 291 -2.00 2.12 16.29
N ARG A 292 -3.16 2.65 15.88
CA ARG A 292 -4.04 3.44 16.73
C ARG A 292 -4.28 2.79 18.10
N ALA A 293 -4.34 3.63 19.12
CA ALA A 293 -4.64 3.22 20.48
C ALA A 293 -6.02 2.55 20.57
N VAL A 294 -6.06 1.36 21.16
CA VAL A 294 -7.29 0.63 21.53
C VAL A 294 -7.28 0.25 23.00
N THR A 295 -8.46 -0.06 23.55
CA THR A 295 -8.57 -0.59 24.90
C THR A 295 -8.50 -2.11 24.89
N GLY A 296 -7.48 -2.69 25.50
CA GLY A 296 -7.28 -4.15 25.49
C GLY A 296 -6.09 -4.61 26.33
N LYS A 297 -5.88 -5.92 26.38
CA LYS A 297 -4.69 -6.53 26.96
C LYS A 297 -3.72 -6.88 25.85
N GLY A 298 -2.41 -6.76 26.10
CA GLY A 298 -1.38 -7.12 25.14
C GLY A 298 -1.15 -8.62 24.99
N CYS A 299 -1.64 -9.46 25.92
CA CYS A 299 -1.53 -10.91 25.86
C CYS A 299 -2.63 -11.61 26.67
N ASN A 300 -2.75 -12.92 26.49
CA ASN A 300 -3.75 -13.79 27.12
C ASN A 300 -3.51 -14.12 28.61
N LYS A 301 -2.57 -13.44 29.29
CA LYS A 301 -2.26 -13.72 30.71
C LYS A 301 -3.23 -12.98 31.63
N ALA A 302 -3.63 -13.64 32.72
CA ALA A 302 -4.61 -13.11 33.66
C ALA A 302 -4.17 -11.77 34.28
N ASP A 303 -2.89 -11.66 34.62
CA ASP A 303 -2.23 -10.48 35.18
C ASP A 303 -1.72 -9.49 34.12
N ALA A 304 -1.95 -9.73 32.83
CA ALA A 304 -1.64 -8.75 31.80
C ALA A 304 -2.47 -7.47 32.03
N PRO A 305 -1.83 -6.28 32.05
CA PRO A 305 -2.52 -5.03 32.33
C PRO A 305 -3.53 -4.72 31.22
N LEU A 306 -4.70 -4.24 31.62
CA LEU A 306 -5.65 -3.63 30.69
C LEU A 306 -5.16 -2.21 30.39
N ARG A 307 -4.93 -1.92 29.10
CA ARG A 307 -4.45 -0.63 28.61
C ARG A 307 -5.53 0.05 27.81
N THR A 308 -5.61 1.37 27.90
CA THR A 308 -6.47 2.20 27.03
C THR A 308 -5.72 2.73 25.82
N ASP A 309 -4.41 2.51 25.78
CA ASP A 309 -3.46 3.00 24.79
C ASP A 309 -2.73 1.86 24.05
N LEU A 310 -3.29 0.64 24.05
CA LEU A 310 -2.67 -0.52 23.40
C LEU A 310 -2.53 -0.27 21.88
N PRO A 311 -1.34 -0.42 21.28
CA PRO A 311 -1.18 -0.26 19.84
C PRO A 311 -1.85 -1.41 19.09
N LEU A 312 -2.88 -1.10 18.29
CA LEU A 312 -3.49 -2.10 17.41
C LEU A 312 -2.50 -2.44 16.28
N HIS A 313 -2.15 -3.70 16.11
CA HIS A 313 -1.23 -4.13 15.04
C HIS A 313 -1.93 -4.19 13.67
N ASP A 314 -2.67 -3.14 13.32
CA ASP A 314 -3.42 -3.04 12.07
C ASP A 314 -2.48 -2.81 10.89
N GLN A 315 -1.65 -1.75 10.94
CA GLN A 315 -0.58 -1.44 9.97
C GLN A 315 -1.05 -1.48 8.49
N SER A 316 -2.35 -1.31 8.24
CA SER A 316 -2.93 -1.44 6.92
C SER A 316 -2.57 -0.26 6.02
N GLY A 317 -2.22 -0.58 4.77
CA GLY A 317 -2.12 0.36 3.66
C GLY A 317 -3.28 0.21 2.69
N GLY A 318 -3.06 0.54 1.41
CA GLY A 318 -4.11 0.50 0.37
C GLY A 318 -4.29 -0.84 -0.36
N ASN A 319 -3.46 -1.86 -0.11
CA ASN A 319 -3.44 -3.08 -0.93
C ASN A 319 -4.52 -4.11 -0.55
N ALA A 320 -5.79 -3.73 -0.75
CA ALA A 320 -6.93 -4.63 -0.54
C ALA A 320 -7.03 -5.73 -1.62
N TRP A 321 -6.43 -5.51 -2.80
CA TRP A 321 -6.46 -6.46 -3.92
C TRP A 321 -5.61 -7.69 -3.60
N MET A 322 -4.33 -7.50 -3.25
CA MET A 322 -3.42 -8.62 -2.99
C MET A 322 -3.83 -9.42 -1.75
N LEU A 323 -4.31 -8.76 -0.68
CA LEU A 323 -4.84 -9.48 0.49
C LEU A 323 -6.00 -10.42 0.14
N GLY A 324 -6.85 -10.03 -0.83
CA GLY A 324 -7.91 -10.89 -1.34
C GLY A 324 -7.37 -12.11 -2.09
N ILE A 325 -6.37 -11.91 -2.94
CA ILE A 325 -5.70 -12.99 -3.70
C ILE A 325 -5.01 -13.97 -2.74
N LEU A 326 -4.22 -13.47 -1.79
CA LEU A 326 -3.56 -14.31 -0.79
C LEU A 326 -4.57 -15.06 0.09
N ALA A 327 -5.71 -14.46 0.43
CA ALA A 327 -6.77 -15.18 1.14
C ALA A 327 -7.42 -16.29 0.30
N SER A 328 -7.38 -16.19 -1.04
CA SER A 328 -8.04 -17.15 -1.93
C SER A 328 -7.29 -18.47 -2.13
N VAL A 329 -6.02 -18.58 -1.68
CA VAL A 329 -5.26 -19.82 -1.90
C VAL A 329 -5.54 -20.93 -0.89
N SER A 330 -6.16 -20.60 0.25
CA SER A 330 -6.47 -21.57 1.30
C SER A 330 -7.82 -22.25 1.05
N PRO A 331 -7.91 -23.58 0.99
CA PRO A 331 -9.19 -24.31 0.83
C PRO A 331 -10.20 -24.08 1.97
N THR A 332 -9.75 -23.57 3.12
CA THR A 332 -10.62 -23.22 4.25
C THR A 332 -11.18 -21.79 4.14
N SER A 333 -10.70 -21.00 3.18
CA SER A 333 -11.13 -19.63 2.95
C SER A 333 -12.53 -19.58 2.34
N PRO A 334 -13.40 -18.65 2.78
CA PRO A 334 -14.70 -18.43 2.14
C PRO A 334 -14.58 -17.86 0.71
N VAL A 335 -13.39 -17.41 0.31
CA VAL A 335 -13.08 -16.91 -1.03
C VAL A 335 -12.08 -17.81 -1.75
N TYR A 336 -12.00 -19.09 -1.38
CA TYR A 336 -11.08 -20.03 -2.03
C TYR A 336 -11.28 -20.05 -3.54
N ASP A 337 -10.17 -19.88 -4.26
CA ASP A 337 -10.11 -19.93 -5.71
C ASP A 337 -9.04 -20.94 -6.16
N PRO A 338 -9.44 -22.08 -6.75
CA PRO A 338 -8.49 -23.10 -7.19
C PRO A 338 -7.56 -22.61 -8.32
N TYR A 339 -7.96 -21.61 -9.10
CA TYR A 339 -7.12 -21.05 -10.15
C TYR A 339 -5.98 -20.22 -9.55
N ASN A 340 -6.29 -19.33 -8.61
CA ASN A 340 -5.25 -18.61 -7.83
C ASN A 340 -4.34 -19.58 -7.07
N ALA A 341 -4.91 -20.62 -6.45
CA ALA A 341 -4.12 -21.64 -5.75
C ALA A 341 -3.19 -22.42 -6.69
N ALA A 342 -3.63 -22.71 -7.92
CA ALA A 342 -2.80 -23.39 -8.92
C ALA A 342 -1.63 -22.52 -9.41
N ILE A 343 -1.86 -21.22 -9.59
CA ILE A 343 -0.79 -20.26 -9.94
C ILE A 343 0.18 -20.13 -8.77
N LEU A 344 -0.30 -19.71 -7.61
CA LEU A 344 0.55 -19.34 -6.47
C LEU A 344 1.23 -20.54 -5.80
N GLY A 345 0.65 -21.74 -5.94
CA GLY A 345 1.28 -23.01 -5.55
C GLY A 345 2.32 -23.54 -6.54
N GLY A 346 2.50 -22.89 -7.70
CA GLY A 346 3.41 -23.31 -8.76
C GLY A 346 2.95 -24.54 -9.54
N ALA A 347 1.68 -24.93 -9.44
CA ALA A 347 1.13 -26.05 -10.22
C ALA A 347 0.95 -25.65 -11.70
N LYS A 348 0.58 -24.39 -11.95
CA LYS A 348 0.46 -23.84 -13.30
C LYS A 348 1.81 -23.33 -13.83
N TYR A 349 2.57 -22.63 -12.98
CA TYR A 349 3.85 -22.00 -13.31
C TYR A 349 4.94 -22.47 -12.32
N PRO A 350 5.69 -23.54 -12.61
CA PRO A 350 6.62 -24.14 -11.64
C PRO A 350 7.71 -23.19 -11.12
N GLY A 351 8.13 -22.23 -11.93
CA GLY A 351 9.09 -21.17 -11.61
C GLY A 351 8.47 -19.93 -10.97
N ALA A 352 7.17 -19.91 -10.68
CA ALA A 352 6.48 -18.82 -9.99
C ALA A 352 5.59 -19.37 -8.88
N LYS A 353 6.12 -19.38 -7.66
CA LYS A 353 5.40 -19.87 -6.48
C LYS A 353 5.77 -19.11 -5.22
N ILE A 354 4.82 -19.08 -4.29
CA ILE A 354 4.99 -18.52 -2.95
C ILE A 354 4.87 -19.63 -1.90
N ASP A 355 5.19 -19.31 -0.65
CA ASP A 355 4.86 -20.18 0.48
C ASP A 355 3.35 -20.15 0.77
N THR A 356 2.60 -21.05 0.15
CA THR A 356 1.15 -21.19 0.40
C THR A 356 0.85 -21.91 1.71
N ALA A 357 1.82 -22.61 2.32
CA ALA A 357 1.64 -23.33 3.56
C ALA A 357 1.35 -22.37 4.74
N GLY A 358 2.06 -21.25 4.81
CA GLY A 358 1.80 -20.20 5.80
C GLY A 358 0.43 -19.53 5.67
N LEU A 359 -0.19 -19.59 4.49
CA LEU A 359 -1.51 -18.98 4.21
C LEU A 359 -2.69 -19.89 4.61
N GLN A 360 -2.46 -21.19 4.82
CA GLN A 360 -3.54 -22.16 5.10
C GLN A 360 -4.30 -21.87 6.41
N TRP A 361 -3.64 -21.20 7.35
CA TRP A 361 -4.12 -20.98 8.72
C TRP A 361 -4.59 -19.55 8.99
N VAL A 362 -4.41 -18.63 8.04
CA VAL A 362 -4.70 -17.20 8.22
C VAL A 362 -5.71 -16.58 7.23
N PRO A 363 -6.66 -17.32 6.61
CA PRO A 363 -7.55 -16.71 5.61
C PRO A 363 -8.48 -15.64 6.22
N ASN A 364 -8.87 -15.79 7.48
CA ASN A 364 -9.76 -14.84 8.15
C ASN A 364 -9.05 -13.53 8.48
N GLU A 365 -7.80 -13.62 8.91
CA GLU A 365 -6.88 -12.53 9.20
C GLU A 365 -6.66 -11.68 7.93
N LEU A 366 -6.38 -12.35 6.80
CA LEU A 366 -6.19 -11.68 5.50
C LEU A 366 -7.47 -10.98 5.02
N LEU A 367 -8.64 -11.61 5.19
CA LEU A 367 -9.92 -10.99 4.83
C LEU A 367 -10.28 -9.82 5.74
N ALA A 368 -9.97 -9.92 7.03
CA ALA A 368 -10.11 -8.80 7.95
C ALA A 368 -9.16 -7.65 7.57
N GLY A 369 -7.90 -7.96 7.25
CA GLY A 369 -6.92 -7.01 6.75
C GLY A 369 -7.35 -6.33 5.46
N ARG A 370 -7.92 -7.07 4.51
CA ARG A 370 -8.54 -6.52 3.29
C ARG A 370 -9.64 -5.51 3.63
N GLY A 371 -10.50 -5.83 4.61
CA GLY A 371 -11.53 -4.92 5.11
C GLY A 371 -10.95 -3.63 5.70
N ARG A 372 -9.88 -3.74 6.50
CA ARG A 372 -9.18 -2.59 7.09
C ARG A 372 -8.48 -1.74 6.02
N ALA A 373 -7.87 -2.34 5.01
CA ALA A 373 -7.31 -1.62 3.85
C ALA A 373 -8.38 -0.80 3.10
N LEU A 374 -9.57 -1.37 2.86
CA LEU A 374 -10.69 -0.64 2.26
C LEU A 374 -11.20 0.52 3.14
N GLN A 375 -11.22 0.33 4.47
CA GLN A 375 -11.54 1.39 5.41
C GLN A 375 -10.50 2.50 5.36
N GLN A 376 -9.20 2.15 5.35
CA GLN A 376 -8.09 3.09 5.30
C GLN A 376 -8.16 3.96 4.04
N LEU A 377 -8.43 3.37 2.87
CA LEU A 377 -8.60 4.11 1.61
C LEU A 377 -9.74 5.13 1.67
N ARG A 378 -10.86 4.79 2.32
CA ARG A 378 -12.01 5.71 2.49
C ARG A 378 -11.72 6.85 3.45
N GLN A 379 -10.78 6.66 4.38
CA GLN A 379 -10.38 7.68 5.35
C GLN A 379 -9.23 8.55 4.83
N ALA A 380 -8.44 8.06 3.88
CA ALA A 380 -7.24 8.71 3.38
C ALA A 380 -7.52 10.03 2.62
N ALA A 381 -8.72 10.20 2.07
CA ALA A 381 -9.08 11.39 1.30
C ALA A 381 -10.50 11.88 1.57
N THR A 382 -10.71 13.19 1.44
CA THR A 382 -12.04 13.81 1.41
C THR A 382 -12.21 14.56 0.09
N LEU A 383 -13.36 14.41 -0.57
CA LEU A 383 -13.71 15.16 -1.78
C LEU A 383 -14.78 16.19 -1.41
N GLU A 384 -14.48 17.46 -1.65
CA GLU A 384 -15.31 18.60 -1.23
C GLU A 384 -15.71 19.45 -2.45
N VAL A 385 -16.92 20.03 -2.43
CA VAL A 385 -17.34 21.03 -3.42
C VAL A 385 -16.91 22.40 -2.91
N VAL A 386 -16.05 23.09 -3.66
CA VAL A 386 -15.60 24.44 -3.34
C VAL A 386 -16.52 25.45 -4.00
N ASP A 387 -16.79 25.27 -5.29
CA ASP A 387 -17.71 26.10 -6.05
C ASP A 387 -18.44 25.27 -7.12
N ASP A 388 -19.69 25.62 -7.36
CA ASP A 388 -20.58 25.00 -8.37
C ASP A 388 -21.34 26.08 -9.14
N ALA A 389 -20.73 27.26 -9.35
CA ALA A 389 -21.37 28.38 -10.03
C ALA A 389 -21.22 28.32 -11.56
N GLY A 390 -22.27 28.72 -12.28
CA GLY A 390 -22.24 28.95 -13.73
C GLY A 390 -21.75 27.74 -14.55
N THR A 391 -20.74 27.96 -15.38
CA THR A 391 -20.18 26.99 -16.34
C THR A 391 -18.98 26.22 -15.80
N THR A 392 -18.64 26.35 -14.52
CA THR A 392 -17.47 25.68 -13.90
C THR A 392 -17.85 24.93 -12.64
N LEU A 393 -17.08 23.90 -12.32
CA LEU A 393 -17.14 23.10 -11.10
C LEU A 393 -15.75 23.10 -10.46
N THR A 394 -15.61 23.60 -9.23
CA THR A 394 -14.36 23.52 -8.47
C THR A 394 -14.51 22.50 -7.34
N LEU A 395 -13.66 21.48 -7.39
CA LEU A 395 -13.60 20.40 -6.40
C LEU A 395 -12.28 20.49 -5.64
N ARG A 396 -12.31 20.13 -4.36
CA ARG A 396 -11.10 19.98 -3.54
C ARG A 396 -10.90 18.53 -3.16
N VAL A 397 -9.73 17.98 -3.46
CA VAL A 397 -9.28 16.68 -2.97
C VAL A 397 -8.37 16.92 -1.78
N ARG A 398 -8.85 16.64 -0.57
CA ARG A 398 -8.09 16.79 0.67
C ARG A 398 -7.33 15.51 0.98
N ASN A 399 -6.04 15.65 1.26
CA ASN A 399 -5.19 14.61 1.81
C ASN A 399 -5.35 14.56 3.34
N ASN A 400 -5.90 13.45 3.86
CA ASN A 400 -6.03 13.23 5.30
C ASN A 400 -4.84 12.46 5.90
N THR A 401 -3.84 12.10 5.09
CA THR A 401 -2.66 11.33 5.48
C THR A 401 -1.51 12.24 5.90
N GLY A 402 -0.52 11.64 6.59
CA GLY A 402 0.67 12.35 7.05
C GLY A 402 1.78 12.50 6.00
N HIS A 403 1.64 11.86 4.84
CA HIS A 403 2.60 11.83 3.72
C HIS A 403 1.88 12.21 2.41
N LYS A 404 2.51 12.07 1.23
CA LYS A 404 1.76 12.34 -0.01
C LYS A 404 0.60 11.35 -0.16
N LEU A 405 -0.50 11.82 -0.77
CA LEU A 405 -1.61 10.98 -1.16
C LEU A 405 -1.49 10.66 -2.64
N ILE A 406 -1.21 9.43 -3.05
CA ILE A 406 -0.78 8.26 -2.27
C ILE A 406 0.75 8.24 -2.07
N SER A 407 1.27 7.43 -1.13
CA SER A 407 2.71 7.27 -0.89
C SER A 407 3.16 5.81 -1.02
N GLY A 408 4.47 5.57 -0.90
CA GLY A 408 5.11 4.26 -1.01
C GLY A 408 5.61 3.99 -2.43
N PHE A 409 5.45 2.74 -2.87
CA PHE A 409 5.86 2.25 -4.19
C PHE A 409 5.33 3.16 -5.34
N PRO A 410 6.21 3.72 -6.18
CA PRO A 410 5.83 4.78 -7.13
C PRO A 410 5.15 4.25 -8.39
N GLU A 411 5.56 3.09 -8.90
CA GLU A 411 5.15 2.61 -10.21
C GLU A 411 3.81 1.88 -10.19
N GLY A 412 2.97 2.17 -11.20
CA GLY A 412 1.67 1.53 -11.39
C GLY A 412 0.60 1.89 -10.36
N ARG A 413 0.94 2.60 -9.28
CA ARG A 413 -0.02 3.07 -8.27
C ARG A 413 -0.52 4.46 -8.62
N ARG A 414 -1.84 4.62 -8.70
CA ARG A 414 -2.46 5.91 -9.01
C ARG A 414 -3.75 6.12 -8.24
N MET A 415 -4.10 7.39 -8.05
CA MET A 415 -5.47 7.79 -7.77
C MET A 415 -5.95 8.71 -8.88
N PHE A 416 -7.25 8.74 -9.15
CA PHE A 416 -7.78 9.62 -10.19
C PHE A 416 -9.21 10.05 -9.88
N LEU A 417 -9.56 11.23 -10.37
CA LEU A 417 -10.91 11.77 -10.23
C LEU A 417 -11.73 11.39 -11.46
N TYR A 418 -12.80 10.62 -11.24
CA TYR A 418 -13.81 10.35 -12.25
C TYR A 418 -15.00 11.30 -12.08
N VAL A 419 -15.30 12.10 -13.10
CA VAL A 419 -16.40 13.07 -13.06
C VAL A 419 -17.37 12.82 -14.21
N THR A 420 -18.66 12.84 -13.93
CA THR A 420 -19.73 12.68 -14.92
C THR A 420 -20.67 13.88 -14.88
N PHE A 421 -21.07 14.36 -16.05
CA PHE A 421 -22.00 15.47 -16.23
C PHE A 421 -23.27 14.99 -16.95
N TYR A 422 -24.43 15.48 -16.52
CA TYR A 422 -25.72 15.04 -17.03
C TYR A 422 -26.64 16.22 -17.33
N ASP A 423 -27.50 16.04 -18.33
CA ASP A 423 -28.56 16.99 -18.63
C ASP A 423 -29.78 16.87 -17.69
N ALA A 424 -30.77 17.74 -17.88
CA ALA A 424 -32.00 17.75 -17.07
C ALA A 424 -32.86 16.49 -17.23
N GLN A 425 -32.62 15.68 -18.27
CA GLN A 425 -33.29 14.40 -18.51
C GLN A 425 -32.50 13.21 -17.93
N GLY A 426 -31.34 13.46 -17.32
CA GLY A 426 -30.46 12.44 -16.76
C GLY A 426 -29.60 11.71 -17.79
N ARG A 427 -29.49 12.23 -19.03
CA ARG A 427 -28.57 11.68 -20.03
C ARG A 427 -27.16 12.20 -19.77
N MET A 428 -26.16 11.32 -19.86
CA MET A 428 -24.76 11.71 -19.70
C MET A 428 -24.32 12.58 -20.89
N LEU A 429 -23.76 13.74 -20.58
CA LEU A 429 -23.24 14.71 -21.56
C LEU A 429 -21.75 14.49 -21.81
N ALA A 430 -20.99 14.31 -20.73
CA ALA A 430 -19.56 14.08 -20.78
C ALA A 430 -19.08 13.38 -19.50
N GLU A 431 -17.87 12.87 -19.55
CA GLU A 431 -17.16 12.30 -18.42
C GLU A 431 -15.65 12.59 -18.51
N VAL A 432 -14.97 12.62 -17.36
CA VAL A 432 -13.53 12.84 -17.22
C VAL A 432 -12.91 11.65 -16.50
N ASN A 433 -11.80 11.15 -17.03
CA ASN A 433 -11.04 9.97 -16.59
C ASN A 433 -11.91 8.72 -16.37
N PRO A 434 -12.75 8.29 -17.33
CA PRO A 434 -13.44 7.02 -17.22
C PRO A 434 -12.43 5.87 -17.22
N TYR A 435 -12.70 4.89 -16.36
CA TYR A 435 -11.98 3.61 -16.35
C TYR A 435 -12.76 2.59 -17.18
N GLU A 436 -12.11 2.01 -18.19
CA GLU A 436 -12.69 0.91 -18.96
C GLU A 436 -12.47 -0.41 -18.20
N PRO A 437 -13.53 -1.10 -17.76
CA PRO A 437 -13.39 -2.36 -17.03
C PRO A 437 -12.64 -3.40 -17.85
N LEU A 438 -11.78 -4.18 -17.20
CA LEU A 438 -11.11 -5.31 -17.82
C LEU A 438 -12.15 -6.32 -18.31
N ARG A 439 -11.97 -6.79 -19.55
CA ARG A 439 -12.73 -7.90 -20.11
C ARG A 439 -11.81 -9.07 -20.34
N THR A 440 -12.25 -10.25 -19.93
CA THR A 440 -11.53 -11.50 -20.19
C THR A 440 -12.46 -12.57 -20.74
N ALA A 441 -11.87 -13.61 -21.33
CA ALA A 441 -12.53 -14.86 -21.68
C ALA A 441 -11.68 -16.06 -21.26
N ARG A 442 -12.27 -17.26 -21.27
CA ARG A 442 -11.54 -18.51 -21.06
C ARG A 442 -11.26 -19.19 -22.38
N ASP A 443 -10.00 -19.60 -22.60
CA ASP A 443 -9.65 -20.48 -23.71
C ASP A 443 -10.12 -21.93 -23.47
N ALA A 444 -9.85 -22.82 -24.43
CA ALA A 444 -10.22 -24.23 -24.34
C ALA A 444 -9.50 -25.00 -23.22
N GLN A 445 -8.39 -24.47 -22.72
CA GLN A 445 -7.59 -25.00 -21.63
C GLN A 445 -7.97 -24.38 -20.28
N GLY A 446 -8.91 -23.43 -20.27
CA GLY A 446 -9.37 -22.72 -19.09
C GLY A 446 -8.45 -21.58 -18.66
N ASN A 447 -7.51 -21.12 -19.49
CA ASN A 447 -6.69 -19.94 -19.19
C ASN A 447 -7.48 -18.65 -19.42
N GLU A 448 -7.20 -17.62 -18.63
CA GLU A 448 -7.70 -16.27 -18.92
C GLU A 448 -7.05 -15.71 -20.19
N VAL A 449 -7.88 -15.08 -21.02
CA VAL A 449 -7.49 -14.39 -22.25
C VAL A 449 -7.94 -12.94 -22.14
N ASP A 450 -7.03 -12.02 -22.40
CA ASP A 450 -7.29 -10.59 -22.40
C ASP A 450 -8.15 -10.17 -23.62
N LEU A 451 -9.26 -9.49 -23.36
CA LEU A 451 -10.15 -8.89 -24.38
C LEU A 451 -10.11 -7.35 -24.36
N GLY A 452 -9.14 -6.76 -23.66
CA GLY A 452 -8.95 -5.32 -23.51
C GLY A 452 -9.63 -4.71 -22.29
N GLY A 453 -9.44 -3.41 -22.12
CA GLY A 453 -9.81 -2.67 -20.91
C GLY A 453 -8.81 -2.85 -19.78
N GLY A 454 -9.22 -2.54 -18.56
CA GLY A 454 -8.38 -2.57 -17.37
C GLY A 454 -7.58 -1.28 -17.15
N ASP A 455 -7.88 -0.21 -17.88
CA ASP A 455 -7.16 1.05 -17.86
C ASP A 455 -8.09 2.27 -18.02
N LEU A 456 -7.54 3.47 -17.79
CA LEU A 456 -8.20 4.72 -18.12
C LEU A 456 -8.34 4.86 -19.63
N VAL A 457 -9.49 5.36 -20.08
CA VAL A 457 -9.72 5.56 -21.51
C VAL A 457 -8.80 6.67 -22.02
N ALA A 458 -8.17 6.43 -23.17
CA ALA A 458 -7.30 7.38 -23.83
C ALA A 458 -7.96 8.74 -24.09
N ALA A 459 -7.13 9.77 -24.26
CA ALA A 459 -7.58 11.13 -24.55
C ALA A 459 -8.48 11.18 -25.80
N ALA A 460 -9.72 11.59 -25.59
CA ALA A 460 -10.71 11.89 -26.61
C ALA A 460 -11.59 13.03 -26.10
N GLU A 461 -12.06 13.92 -26.97
CA GLU A 461 -12.99 14.97 -26.56
C GLU A 461 -14.44 14.50 -26.77
N VAL A 462 -15.27 14.56 -25.73
CA VAL A 462 -16.70 14.27 -25.80
C VAL A 462 -17.47 15.36 -25.08
N GLY A 463 -18.42 15.99 -25.78
CA GLY A 463 -19.22 17.08 -25.21
C GLY A 463 -18.41 18.34 -24.87
N GLY A 464 -17.29 18.59 -25.56
CA GLY A 464 -16.40 19.72 -25.29
C GLY A 464 -15.44 19.52 -24.12
N ILE A 465 -15.36 18.31 -23.56
CA ILE A 465 -14.48 17.96 -22.44
C ILE A 465 -13.52 16.85 -22.85
N GLN A 466 -12.25 17.01 -22.45
CA GLN A 466 -11.24 15.97 -22.55
C GLN A 466 -11.60 14.81 -21.62
N ARG A 467 -11.85 13.63 -22.19
CA ARG A 467 -12.12 12.41 -21.43
C ARG A 467 -10.93 11.94 -20.62
N HIS A 468 -9.73 12.39 -20.95
CA HIS A 468 -8.53 12.15 -20.14
C HIS A 468 -7.90 13.48 -19.74
N ASP A 469 -7.77 13.72 -18.45
CA ASP A 469 -7.04 14.85 -17.86
C ASP A 469 -5.99 14.32 -16.89
N GLU A 470 -4.75 14.36 -17.35
CA GLU A 470 -3.58 13.85 -16.64
C GLU A 470 -3.32 14.57 -15.30
N ARG A 471 -3.78 15.82 -15.16
CA ARG A 471 -3.65 16.59 -13.91
C ARG A 471 -4.53 16.02 -12.80
N LEU A 472 -5.59 15.30 -13.19
CA LEU A 472 -6.57 14.65 -12.31
C LEU A 472 -6.28 13.15 -12.14
N VAL A 473 -5.14 12.70 -12.63
CA VAL A 473 -4.53 11.41 -12.30
C VAL A 473 -3.30 11.73 -11.44
N TRP A 474 -3.37 11.40 -10.17
CA TRP A 474 -2.27 11.63 -9.23
C TRP A 474 -1.45 10.36 -9.05
N GLU A 475 -0.21 10.41 -9.50
CA GLU A 475 0.74 9.30 -9.47
C GLU A 475 2.18 9.81 -9.55
N ALA A 476 3.13 8.90 -9.37
CA ALA A 476 4.53 9.14 -9.69
C ALA A 476 4.87 8.37 -10.97
N GLU A 477 5.36 9.08 -11.98
CA GLU A 477 5.94 8.48 -13.18
C GLU A 477 7.45 8.70 -13.13
N MET A 478 8.19 7.61 -13.02
CA MET A 478 9.64 7.63 -12.96
C MET A 478 10.23 7.89 -14.35
N SER A 479 11.48 8.35 -14.42
CA SER A 479 12.24 8.47 -15.66
C SER A 479 13.65 7.93 -15.47
N SER A 480 14.29 7.53 -16.58
CA SER A 480 15.65 6.98 -16.51
C SER A 480 16.53 7.56 -17.60
N ALA A 481 17.56 8.29 -17.18
CA ALA A 481 18.64 8.72 -18.06
C ALA A 481 19.52 7.54 -18.52
N LEU A 482 19.49 6.41 -17.81
CA LEU A 482 20.25 5.22 -18.19
C LEU A 482 19.62 4.48 -19.36
N THR A 483 18.30 4.30 -19.35
CA THR A 483 17.57 3.70 -20.48
C THR A 483 17.25 4.72 -21.57
N GLY A 484 17.26 6.02 -21.23
CA GLY A 484 16.85 7.11 -22.11
C GLY A 484 15.33 7.33 -22.15
N GLU A 485 14.57 6.61 -21.32
CA GLU A 485 13.12 6.69 -21.26
C GLU A 485 12.65 7.92 -20.48
N GLN A 486 11.76 8.69 -21.10
CA GLN A 486 11.09 9.81 -20.43
C GLN A 486 10.14 9.34 -19.34
N LYS A 487 9.42 8.23 -19.56
CA LYS A 487 8.61 7.54 -18.56
C LYS A 487 9.11 6.11 -18.51
N SER A 488 9.65 5.69 -17.37
CA SER A 488 10.23 4.36 -17.18
C SER A 488 9.50 3.64 -16.05
N LEU A 489 9.40 2.33 -16.19
CA LEU A 489 8.93 1.41 -15.15
C LEU A 489 10.07 0.50 -14.64
N HIS A 490 11.31 0.76 -15.07
CA HIS A 490 12.49 0.12 -14.52
C HIS A 490 12.83 0.73 -13.17
N PHE A 491 12.12 0.28 -12.15
CA PHE A 491 12.26 0.69 -10.76
C PHE A 491 13.72 0.79 -10.28
N ALA A 492 14.54 -0.21 -10.64
CA ALA A 492 15.93 -0.29 -10.23
C ALA A 492 16.85 0.63 -11.07
N LEU A 493 16.36 1.19 -12.18
CA LEU A 493 17.09 2.06 -13.11
C LEU A 493 16.57 3.50 -13.14
N ALA A 494 15.51 3.83 -12.39
CA ALA A 494 14.98 5.17 -12.31
C ALA A 494 16.01 6.16 -11.74
N THR A 495 16.25 7.25 -12.45
CA THR A 495 17.22 8.30 -12.06
C THR A 495 16.56 9.62 -11.72
N ASP A 496 15.32 9.83 -12.20
CA ASP A 496 14.52 11.01 -11.91
C ASP A 496 13.02 10.66 -12.00
N ARG A 497 12.14 11.66 -11.86
CA ARG A 497 10.70 11.57 -12.05
C ARG A 497 10.29 12.47 -13.21
N TYR A 498 9.50 11.93 -14.13
CA TYR A 498 8.79 12.69 -15.15
C TYR A 498 7.63 13.46 -14.52
N LYS A 499 6.86 12.79 -13.69
CA LYS A 499 5.68 13.34 -13.01
C LYS A 499 5.68 12.88 -11.55
N ASP A 500 5.35 13.77 -10.64
CA ASP A 500 4.94 13.45 -9.28
C ASP A 500 4.03 14.60 -8.82
N ASN A 501 2.76 14.49 -9.16
CA ASN A 501 1.73 15.42 -8.73
C ASN A 501 0.97 14.91 -7.49
N ARG A 502 1.43 13.86 -6.80
CA ARG A 502 0.72 13.30 -5.63
C ARG A 502 0.56 14.37 -4.54
N ILE A 503 -0.63 14.47 -3.96
CA ILE A 503 -1.04 15.61 -3.12
C ILE A 503 -0.23 15.61 -1.80
N PRO A 504 0.54 16.66 -1.49
CA PRO A 504 1.32 16.75 -0.25
C PRO A 504 0.44 16.73 1.01
N PRO A 505 0.97 16.29 2.16
CA PRO A 505 0.25 16.34 3.42
C PRO A 505 0.13 17.78 3.92
N LYS A 506 -0.82 17.99 4.84
CA LYS A 506 -1.05 19.27 5.48
C LYS A 506 0.23 19.87 6.07
N GLY A 507 0.46 21.16 5.78
CA GLY A 507 1.58 21.92 6.29
C GLY A 507 2.92 21.40 5.79
N PHE A 508 3.01 21.06 4.51
CA PHE A 508 4.24 20.56 3.89
C PHE A 508 5.35 21.63 3.88
N ASP A 509 6.59 21.22 4.14
CA ASP A 509 7.76 22.10 4.15
C ASP A 509 8.34 22.33 2.74
N THR A 510 7.86 23.35 2.06
CA THR A 510 8.33 23.69 0.70
C THR A 510 9.78 24.18 0.68
N ALA A 511 10.33 24.67 1.79
CA ALA A 511 11.73 25.10 1.84
C ALA A 511 12.71 23.92 1.88
N SER A 512 12.27 22.78 2.43
CA SER A 512 13.13 21.60 2.68
C SER A 512 12.87 20.43 1.72
N MET A 513 11.82 20.49 0.88
CA MET A 513 11.41 19.36 0.03
C MET A 513 12.48 18.90 -0.98
N ALA A 514 13.24 19.83 -1.55
CA ALA A 514 14.29 19.51 -2.53
C ALA A 514 15.43 18.70 -1.89
N ALA A 515 15.79 19.00 -0.63
CA ALA A 515 16.82 18.26 0.11
C ALA A 515 16.43 16.80 0.42
N ARG A 516 15.15 16.47 0.26
CA ARG A 516 14.58 15.12 0.43
C ARG A 516 14.12 14.49 -0.88
N LEU A 517 14.29 15.18 -2.02
CA LEU A 517 13.80 14.78 -3.33
C LEU A 517 12.27 14.54 -3.34
N ALA A 518 11.52 15.31 -2.56
CA ALA A 518 10.07 15.15 -2.38
C ALA A 518 9.24 16.27 -3.05
N GLN A 519 9.88 17.19 -3.78
CA GLN A 519 9.17 18.24 -4.52
C GLN A 519 8.29 17.66 -5.64
N PRO A 520 7.17 18.31 -6.00
CA PRO A 520 6.39 17.91 -7.16
C PRO A 520 7.21 18.01 -8.44
N ARG A 521 6.84 17.17 -9.39
CA ARG A 521 7.48 17.08 -10.71
C ARG A 521 6.41 17.09 -11.79
N TRP A 522 6.67 17.82 -12.87
CA TRP A 522 5.77 17.89 -14.01
C TRP A 522 6.58 17.92 -15.30
N GLU A 523 6.26 17.03 -16.24
CA GLU A 523 6.90 16.93 -17.56
C GLU A 523 8.44 16.88 -17.51
N GLY A 524 9.01 16.21 -16.50
CA GLY A 524 10.46 16.08 -16.34
C GLY A 524 11.15 17.29 -15.71
N HIS A 525 10.40 18.21 -15.10
CA HIS A 525 10.93 19.40 -14.45
C HIS A 525 10.44 19.53 -13.00
N ASP A 526 11.26 20.16 -12.15
CA ASP A 526 10.84 20.57 -10.81
C ASP A 526 9.67 21.55 -10.90
N ALA A 527 8.59 21.25 -10.18
CA ALA A 527 7.37 22.04 -10.16
C ALA A 527 6.99 22.42 -8.72
N PRO A 528 7.85 23.15 -7.98
CA PRO A 528 7.58 23.50 -6.58
C PRO A 528 6.30 24.31 -6.41
N ASP A 529 5.89 25.06 -7.43
CA ASP A 529 4.67 25.87 -7.44
C ASP A 529 3.47 25.15 -8.07
N TYR A 530 3.55 23.82 -8.28
CA TYR A 530 2.41 23.02 -8.78
C TYR A 530 1.19 23.16 -7.87
N PHE A 531 1.42 23.23 -6.56
CA PHE A 531 0.42 23.57 -5.56
C PHE A 531 0.66 25.00 -5.06
N THR A 532 -0.43 25.71 -4.79
CA THR A 532 -0.41 27.02 -4.14
C THR A 532 0.04 26.91 -2.68
N ALA A 533 0.43 28.04 -2.09
CA ALA A 533 0.77 28.10 -0.67
C ALA A 533 -0.40 27.66 0.25
N ALA A 534 -1.65 27.92 -0.16
CA ALA A 534 -2.83 27.52 0.60
C ALA A 534 -3.06 25.99 0.55
N GLU A 535 -2.79 25.38 -0.59
CA GLU A 535 -2.85 23.93 -0.81
C GLU A 535 -1.78 23.19 -0.01
N TYR A 536 -0.52 23.66 -0.03
CA TYR A 536 0.54 23.11 0.83
C TYR A 536 0.22 23.26 2.32
N ALA A 537 -0.30 24.42 2.73
CA ALA A 537 -0.67 24.66 4.12
C ALA A 537 -1.83 23.76 4.57
N GLY A 538 -2.80 23.51 3.70
CA GLY A 538 -4.02 22.76 4.01
C GLY A 538 -3.98 21.26 3.70
N GLY A 539 -3.02 20.80 2.88
CA GLY A 539 -2.92 19.42 2.41
C GLY A 539 -4.06 19.06 1.46
N TYR A 540 -4.20 19.78 0.35
CA TYR A 540 -5.24 19.51 -0.65
C TYR A 540 -4.81 19.95 -2.05
N ASP A 541 -5.57 19.55 -3.05
CA ASP A 541 -5.52 20.04 -4.44
C ASP A 541 -6.91 20.56 -4.84
N GLU A 542 -6.99 21.78 -5.36
CA GLU A 542 -8.20 22.40 -5.89
C GLU A 542 -8.21 22.41 -7.41
N VAL A 543 -9.17 21.69 -7.97
CA VAL A 543 -9.28 21.48 -9.42
C VAL A 543 -10.56 22.11 -9.94
N THR A 544 -10.42 22.97 -10.95
CA THR A 544 -11.55 23.59 -11.65
C THR A 544 -11.77 22.93 -13.00
N LEU A 545 -13.00 22.46 -13.22
CA LEU A 545 -13.47 21.82 -14.45
C LEU A 545 -14.49 22.72 -15.16
N ALA A 546 -14.45 22.75 -16.48
CA ALA A 546 -15.57 23.27 -17.26
C ALA A 546 -16.73 22.27 -17.22
N LYS A 547 -17.97 22.77 -17.16
CA LYS A 547 -19.19 21.97 -17.32
C LYS A 547 -19.60 22.00 -18.80
N PRO A 548 -20.02 20.88 -19.39
CA PRO A 548 -20.64 20.89 -20.72
C PRO A 548 -21.88 21.78 -20.72
N GLU A 549 -22.18 22.42 -21.85
CA GLU A 549 -23.44 23.15 -22.03
C GLU A 549 -24.64 22.22 -21.77
N GLY A 550 -25.64 22.72 -21.04
CA GLY A 550 -26.83 21.93 -20.69
C GLY A 550 -26.68 21.02 -19.47
N THR A 551 -25.54 21.06 -18.78
CA THR A 551 -25.35 20.35 -17.51
C THR A 551 -26.37 20.80 -16.47
N ALA A 552 -27.20 19.88 -16.01
CA ALA A 552 -28.16 20.07 -14.92
C ALA A 552 -27.67 19.43 -13.61
N THR A 553 -26.90 18.35 -13.68
CA THR A 553 -26.32 17.70 -12.50
C THR A 553 -25.01 16.98 -12.85
N TRP A 554 -24.25 16.63 -11.82
CA TRP A 554 -22.93 16.03 -11.95
C TRP A 554 -22.62 15.14 -10.74
N TYR A 555 -21.69 14.21 -10.93
CA TYR A 555 -21.22 13.31 -9.88
C TYR A 555 -19.73 13.05 -10.03
N ALA A 556 -18.99 13.11 -8.92
CA ALA A 556 -17.56 12.93 -8.89
C ALA A 556 -17.17 11.83 -7.88
N THR A 557 -16.23 10.98 -8.27
CA THR A 557 -15.67 9.92 -7.42
C THR A 557 -14.16 9.93 -7.51
N LEU A 558 -13.49 9.89 -6.36
CA LEU A 558 -12.05 9.66 -6.29
C LEU A 558 -11.80 8.14 -6.16
N TYR A 559 -11.00 7.61 -7.08
CA TYR A 559 -10.61 6.20 -7.11
C TYR A 559 -9.13 6.03 -6.80
N TYR A 560 -8.78 4.89 -6.21
CA TYR A 560 -7.40 4.39 -6.04
C TYR A 560 -7.21 3.09 -6.80
N GLN A 561 -6.10 2.92 -7.50
CA GLN A 561 -5.73 1.68 -8.17
C GLN A 561 -4.39 1.16 -7.62
N THR A 562 -4.36 -0.12 -7.21
CA THR A 562 -3.16 -0.76 -6.63
C THR A 562 -2.06 -0.98 -7.66
N THR A 563 -2.42 -1.33 -8.89
CA THR A 563 -1.48 -1.48 -10.00
C THR A 563 -2.22 -1.22 -11.31
N SER A 564 -1.56 -0.54 -12.26
CA SER A 564 -2.11 -0.26 -13.58
C SER A 564 -1.84 -1.42 -14.53
N ARG A 565 -2.63 -1.50 -15.60
CA ARG A 565 -2.40 -2.44 -16.70
C ARG A 565 -0.98 -2.30 -17.27
N ALA A 566 -0.57 -1.06 -17.57
CA ALA A 566 0.75 -0.77 -18.12
C ALA A 566 1.90 -1.33 -17.26
N TYR A 567 1.77 -1.30 -15.93
CA TYR A 567 2.82 -1.86 -15.06
C TYR A 567 2.88 -3.39 -15.10
N VAL A 568 1.74 -4.07 -15.10
CA VAL A 568 1.73 -5.54 -15.17
C VAL A 568 2.16 -6.05 -16.55
N GLU A 569 1.79 -5.35 -17.62
CA GLU A 569 2.29 -5.63 -18.97
C GLU A 569 3.80 -5.45 -19.05
N PHE A 570 4.34 -4.36 -18.50
CA PHE A 570 5.78 -4.15 -18.40
C PHE A 570 6.48 -5.31 -17.67
N LEU A 571 6.01 -5.70 -16.48
CA LEU A 571 6.60 -6.82 -15.73
C LEU A 571 6.59 -8.12 -16.54
N ARG A 572 5.47 -8.42 -17.21
CA ARG A 572 5.37 -9.58 -18.10
C ARG A 572 6.40 -9.51 -19.21
N ASP A 573 6.40 -8.42 -19.97
CA ASP A 573 7.18 -8.30 -21.21
C ASP A 573 8.69 -8.24 -20.94
N GLU A 574 9.12 -7.65 -19.82
CA GLU A 574 10.51 -7.66 -19.37
C GLU A 574 11.00 -9.06 -19.01
N ILE A 575 10.19 -9.81 -18.23
CA ILE A 575 10.56 -11.14 -17.75
C ILE A 575 10.53 -12.17 -18.89
N GLU A 576 9.57 -12.07 -19.80
CA GLU A 576 9.48 -12.91 -21.01
C GLU A 576 10.52 -12.55 -22.07
N GLY A 577 11.19 -11.40 -21.93
CA GLY A 577 12.22 -10.94 -22.88
C GLY A 577 11.64 -10.45 -24.20
N THR A 578 10.39 -9.99 -24.21
CA THR A 578 9.72 -9.41 -25.39
C THR A 578 9.82 -7.88 -25.42
N ALA A 579 10.21 -7.25 -24.32
CA ALA A 579 10.48 -5.83 -24.25
C ALA A 579 11.78 -5.42 -24.98
N THR A 580 11.86 -4.16 -25.38
CA THR A 580 13.03 -3.57 -26.10
C THR A 580 13.55 -2.29 -25.43
N THR A 581 13.29 -2.15 -24.14
CA THR A 581 13.59 -1.00 -23.27
C THR A 581 15.07 -0.95 -22.85
N LEU A 582 15.72 -2.11 -22.72
CA LEU A 582 17.13 -2.24 -22.38
C LEU A 582 18.01 -2.25 -23.64
N SER A 583 19.00 -1.36 -23.67
CA SER A 583 19.87 -1.18 -24.85
C SER A 583 20.99 -2.22 -24.93
N THR A 584 21.57 -2.35 -26.13
CA THR A 584 22.71 -3.21 -26.46
C THR A 584 23.80 -2.37 -27.16
N PRO A 585 25.10 -2.51 -26.82
CA PRO A 585 25.65 -3.30 -25.71
C PRO A 585 25.20 -2.76 -24.35
N ALA A 586 25.15 -3.64 -23.35
CA ALA A 586 24.74 -3.26 -22.00
C ALA A 586 25.79 -2.33 -21.35
N PRO A 587 25.38 -1.39 -20.47
CA PRO A 587 26.32 -0.53 -19.72
C PRO A 587 27.33 -1.32 -18.88
N SER A 588 26.97 -2.52 -18.44
CA SER A 588 27.87 -3.45 -17.73
C SER A 588 29.00 -4.02 -18.59
N GLY A 589 28.95 -3.85 -19.92
CA GLY A 589 29.94 -4.32 -20.87
C GLY A 589 29.55 -5.58 -21.65
N GLU A 590 28.38 -6.16 -21.35
CA GLU A 590 27.87 -7.34 -22.06
C GLU A 590 27.39 -7.02 -23.48
N ALA A 591 27.56 -7.97 -24.39
CA ALA A 591 27.28 -7.78 -25.82
C ALA A 591 25.80 -7.74 -26.18
N ALA A 592 24.90 -8.12 -25.27
CA ALA A 592 23.46 -8.13 -25.44
C ALA A 592 22.77 -7.63 -24.17
N ALA A 593 21.56 -7.09 -24.32
CA ALA A 593 20.68 -6.82 -23.19
C ALA A 593 20.38 -8.12 -22.44
N TYR A 594 20.25 -8.02 -21.11
CA TYR A 594 20.07 -9.17 -20.25
C TYR A 594 18.62 -9.66 -20.29
N ILE A 595 18.40 -10.98 -20.40
CA ILE A 595 17.06 -11.59 -20.49
C ILE A 595 16.94 -12.71 -19.46
N ALA A 596 16.05 -12.55 -18.48
CA ALA A 596 15.84 -13.47 -17.36
C ALA A 596 15.61 -14.92 -17.80
N GLN A 597 14.86 -15.14 -18.89
CA GLN A 597 14.58 -16.48 -19.42
C GLN A 597 15.83 -17.31 -19.74
N THR A 598 16.94 -16.64 -20.07
CA THR A 598 18.14 -17.29 -20.59
C THR A 598 19.11 -17.77 -19.50
N ASP A 599 18.94 -17.34 -18.25
CA ASP A 599 19.88 -17.60 -17.17
C ASP A 599 19.29 -18.50 -16.06
N PRO A 600 19.93 -19.64 -15.72
CA PRO A 600 19.52 -20.50 -14.61
C PRO A 600 19.39 -19.82 -13.25
N PHE A 601 20.02 -18.66 -13.02
CA PHE A 601 19.81 -17.84 -11.83
C PHE A 601 18.32 -17.52 -11.60
N PHE A 602 17.55 -17.40 -12.67
CA PHE A 602 16.12 -17.08 -12.66
C PHE A 602 15.21 -18.30 -12.67
N ALA A 603 15.71 -19.53 -12.47
CA ALA A 603 14.87 -20.73 -12.56
C ALA A 603 13.62 -20.72 -11.64
N ASN A 604 13.67 -20.02 -10.50
CA ASN A 604 12.54 -19.85 -9.56
C ASN A 604 11.85 -18.48 -9.67
N LEU A 605 12.15 -17.72 -10.73
CA LEU A 605 11.66 -16.36 -10.93
C LEU A 605 11.11 -16.09 -12.34
N ARG A 606 11.64 -16.76 -13.36
CA ARG A 606 11.36 -16.45 -14.77
C ARG A 606 9.91 -16.70 -15.19
N ASP A 607 9.17 -17.54 -14.49
CA ASP A 607 7.75 -17.76 -14.84
C ASP A 607 6.84 -16.65 -14.24
N TRP A 608 7.39 -15.70 -13.47
CA TRP A 608 6.58 -14.64 -12.86
C TRP A 608 5.97 -13.67 -13.88
N GLY A 609 6.53 -13.57 -15.09
CA GLY A 609 5.96 -12.74 -16.16
C GLY A 609 4.56 -13.21 -16.53
N ASP A 610 4.43 -14.46 -16.97
CA ASP A 610 3.14 -15.09 -17.22
C ASP A 610 2.26 -15.19 -15.96
N ALA A 611 2.83 -15.59 -14.82
CA ALA A 611 2.05 -15.82 -13.60
C ALA A 611 1.38 -14.54 -13.07
N ILE A 612 2.10 -13.40 -13.07
CA ILE A 612 1.52 -12.14 -12.58
C ILE A 612 0.48 -11.58 -13.55
N TRP A 613 0.68 -11.75 -14.85
CA TRP A 613 -0.28 -11.36 -15.87
C TRP A 613 -1.57 -12.17 -15.75
N ASP A 614 -1.47 -13.49 -15.62
CA ASP A 614 -2.62 -14.37 -15.46
C ASP A 614 -3.37 -14.13 -14.14
N LEU A 615 -2.65 -13.90 -13.03
CA LEU A 615 -3.26 -13.45 -11.78
C LEU A 615 -4.00 -12.11 -11.96
N TRP A 616 -3.42 -11.16 -12.67
CA TRP A 616 -4.05 -9.87 -12.91
C TRP A 616 -5.33 -10.01 -13.74
N LEU A 617 -5.28 -10.77 -14.83
CA LEU A 617 -6.46 -11.05 -15.66
C LEU A 617 -7.57 -11.72 -14.85
N HIS A 618 -7.22 -12.76 -14.12
CA HIS A 618 -8.19 -13.56 -13.37
C HIS A 618 -8.87 -12.78 -12.24
N ASN A 619 -8.11 -11.88 -11.60
CA ASN A 619 -8.58 -11.13 -10.43
C ASN A 619 -9.06 -9.72 -10.78
N GLY A 620 -9.64 -9.55 -11.98
CA GLY A 620 -10.34 -8.32 -12.38
C GLY A 620 -9.44 -7.12 -12.58
N GLY A 621 -8.17 -7.33 -12.92
CA GLY A 621 -7.25 -6.29 -13.37
C GLY A 621 -6.90 -5.24 -12.31
N ALA A 622 -6.94 -5.61 -11.03
CA ALA A 622 -6.80 -4.66 -9.91
C ALA A 622 -7.72 -3.44 -10.06
N ALA A 623 -9.00 -3.70 -10.36
CA ALA A 623 -10.00 -2.66 -10.59
C ALA A 623 -9.99 -1.54 -9.53
N PRO A 624 -10.16 -0.26 -9.93
CA PRO A 624 -10.07 0.87 -9.03
C PRO A 624 -11.06 0.81 -7.86
N LEU A 625 -10.57 1.13 -6.67
CA LEU A 625 -11.31 1.14 -5.41
C LEU A 625 -11.75 2.55 -5.10
N LYS A 626 -13.05 2.74 -4.87
CA LYS A 626 -13.59 4.03 -4.47
C LYS A 626 -13.06 4.46 -3.10
N MET A 627 -12.47 5.65 -3.06
CA MET A 627 -12.05 6.33 -1.83
C MET A 627 -13.19 7.18 -1.27
N THR A 628 -13.71 8.11 -2.07
CA THR A 628 -14.73 9.07 -1.67
C THR A 628 -15.49 9.62 -2.88
N GLU A 629 -16.62 10.28 -2.66
CA GLU A 629 -17.51 10.77 -3.71
C GLU A 629 -18.27 12.03 -3.27
N VAL A 630 -18.71 12.84 -4.24
CA VAL A 630 -19.56 14.01 -4.00
C VAL A 630 -20.40 14.33 -5.24
N GLY A 631 -21.40 15.20 -5.07
CA GLY A 631 -22.35 15.56 -6.12
C GLY A 631 -23.57 14.64 -6.10
N THR A 632 -24.41 14.78 -7.11
CA THR A 632 -25.63 13.99 -7.25
C THR A 632 -25.55 13.25 -8.57
N ALA A 633 -25.27 11.95 -8.53
CA ALA A 633 -25.56 11.14 -9.69
C ALA A 633 -27.08 11.27 -9.93
N PRO A 634 -27.54 11.52 -11.17
CA PRO A 634 -28.93 11.23 -11.47
C PRO A 634 -29.12 9.78 -11.04
N ARG A 635 -30.20 9.48 -10.33
CA ARG A 635 -30.49 8.10 -9.90
C ARG A 635 -30.49 7.24 -11.17
N GLN A 636 -29.36 6.61 -11.47
CA GLN A 636 -29.20 5.87 -12.70
C GLN A 636 -29.96 4.58 -12.52
N GLY A 637 -30.99 4.49 -13.33
CA GLY A 637 -32.09 3.57 -13.21
C GLY A 637 -33.33 4.39 -13.46
N LEU A 638 -33.91 4.25 -14.65
CA LEU A 638 -35.33 4.51 -14.85
C LEU A 638 -36.06 3.69 -13.78
N MET A 639 -36.26 4.30 -12.61
CA MET A 639 -37.03 3.70 -11.53
C MET A 639 -38.45 3.63 -12.05
N THR A 640 -38.78 2.48 -12.62
CA THR A 640 -40.11 2.23 -13.11
C THR A 640 -40.94 1.90 -11.89
N ALA A 641 -42.07 2.62 -11.74
CA ALA A 641 -43.04 2.28 -10.72
C ALA A 641 -43.46 0.82 -10.92
N VAL A 642 -43.31 0.01 -9.89
CA VAL A 642 -43.65 -1.40 -9.96
C VAL A 642 -45.15 -1.56 -9.76
N GLY A 643 -45.82 -2.25 -10.67
CA GLY A 643 -47.24 -2.58 -10.58
C GLY A 643 -47.53 -3.69 -9.56
N GLY A 644 -48.79 -3.81 -9.17
CA GLY A 644 -49.29 -5.02 -8.50
C GLY A 644 -48.70 -5.34 -7.13
N LEU A 645 -48.17 -4.34 -6.40
CA LEU A 645 -47.68 -4.52 -5.03
C LEU A 645 -48.79 -5.06 -4.13
N ARG A 646 -48.59 -6.27 -3.60
CA ARG A 646 -49.52 -7.00 -2.74
C ARG A 646 -48.82 -7.39 -1.44
N ALA A 647 -49.51 -7.20 -0.32
CA ALA A 647 -49.05 -7.66 0.98
C ALA A 647 -49.91 -8.84 1.43
N THR A 648 -49.27 -9.95 1.80
CA THR A 648 -49.94 -11.10 2.42
C THR A 648 -49.35 -11.39 3.79
N TRP A 649 -50.21 -11.58 4.79
CA TRP A 649 -49.75 -11.93 6.13
C TRP A 649 -49.31 -13.39 6.19
N VAL A 650 -48.07 -13.64 6.61
CA VAL A 650 -47.51 -14.99 6.71
C VAL A 650 -47.27 -15.34 8.18
N ARG A 651 -48.00 -16.36 8.66
CA ARG A 651 -47.97 -16.82 10.07
C ARG A 651 -46.73 -17.68 10.43
N LYS A 652 -45.95 -18.16 9.46
CA LYS A 652 -44.73 -18.98 9.71
C LYS A 652 -43.64 -18.16 10.42
N ARG A 653 -42.89 -18.75 11.35
CA ARG A 653 -41.87 -18.07 12.21
C ARG A 653 -40.62 -17.66 11.40
N PRO A 654 -40.16 -16.39 11.50
CA PRO A 654 -40.76 -15.28 12.23
C PRO A 654 -41.99 -14.73 11.49
N PRO A 655 -43.11 -14.44 12.17
CA PRO A 655 -44.33 -13.92 11.54
C PRO A 655 -44.10 -12.51 10.97
N GLY A 656 -44.64 -12.24 9.78
CA GLY A 656 -44.45 -10.96 9.10
C GLY A 656 -45.25 -10.83 7.81
N TRP A 657 -45.14 -9.69 7.15
CA TRP A 657 -45.75 -9.44 5.85
C TRP A 657 -44.84 -9.93 4.72
N LEU A 658 -45.42 -10.64 3.76
CA LEU A 658 -44.77 -10.94 2.49
C LEU A 658 -45.29 -9.96 1.45
N LEU A 659 -44.40 -9.06 1.02
CA LEU A 659 -44.63 -8.16 -0.10
C LEU A 659 -44.29 -8.90 -1.39
N ARG A 660 -45.14 -8.77 -2.40
CA ARG A 660 -44.93 -9.28 -3.76
C ARG A 660 -45.32 -8.21 -4.75
N TRP A 661 -44.67 -8.19 -5.90
CA TRP A 661 -44.95 -7.20 -6.95
C TRP A 661 -44.74 -7.80 -8.32
N ASP A 662 -45.23 -7.11 -9.34
CA ASP A 662 -45.08 -7.59 -10.72
C ASP A 662 -43.62 -7.43 -11.18
N GLU A 663 -43.12 -8.40 -11.95
CA GLU A 663 -41.78 -8.32 -12.52
C GLU A 663 -41.68 -7.17 -13.53
N VAL A 664 -40.59 -6.42 -13.48
CA VAL A 664 -40.29 -5.37 -14.46
C VAL A 664 -39.24 -5.90 -15.44
N PRO A 665 -39.55 -6.04 -16.75
CA PRO A 665 -38.61 -6.54 -17.74
C PRO A 665 -37.32 -5.71 -17.79
N GLY A 666 -36.17 -6.38 -17.63
CA GLY A 666 -34.83 -5.77 -17.63
C GLY A 666 -34.41 -5.13 -16.29
N ALA A 667 -35.14 -5.39 -15.20
CA ALA A 667 -34.72 -4.96 -13.86
C ALA A 667 -33.58 -5.84 -13.32
N SER A 668 -32.50 -5.23 -12.83
CA SER A 668 -31.39 -5.94 -12.16
C SER A 668 -31.62 -6.10 -10.66
N ALA A 669 -32.44 -5.22 -10.07
CA ALA A 669 -32.81 -5.26 -8.67
C ALA A 669 -34.10 -4.48 -8.40
N TYR A 670 -34.69 -4.70 -7.24
CA TYR A 670 -35.84 -3.99 -6.69
C TYR A 670 -35.46 -3.39 -5.35
N GLU A 671 -35.66 -2.09 -5.21
CA GLU A 671 -35.48 -1.36 -3.96
C GLU A 671 -36.84 -1.25 -3.26
N VAL A 672 -36.90 -1.71 -2.01
CA VAL A 672 -38.09 -1.63 -1.16
C VAL A 672 -37.87 -0.56 -0.10
N GLU A 673 -38.80 0.40 -0.02
CA GLU A 673 -38.79 1.48 0.97
C GLU A 673 -40.08 1.48 1.78
N ARG A 674 -39.98 1.96 3.02
CA ARG A 674 -41.12 2.19 3.91
C ARG A 674 -41.32 3.69 4.15
N LEU A 675 -42.56 4.12 4.28
CA LEU A 675 -42.90 5.49 4.65
C LEU A 675 -42.79 5.64 6.18
N GLN A 676 -41.91 6.54 6.63
CA GLN A 676 -41.77 6.95 8.03
C GLN A 676 -42.04 8.45 8.15
N GLY A 677 -43.18 8.81 8.76
CA GLY A 677 -43.66 10.19 8.75
C GLY A 677 -43.97 10.64 7.31
N SER A 678 -43.28 11.67 6.83
CA SER A 678 -43.36 12.17 5.45
C SER A 678 -42.21 11.71 4.55
N SER A 679 -41.30 10.87 5.04
CA SER A 679 -40.08 10.48 4.33
C SER A 679 -40.04 8.98 4.04
N TRP A 680 -39.52 8.62 2.86
CA TRP A 680 -39.29 7.22 2.48
C TRP A 680 -37.91 6.76 2.93
N THR A 681 -37.84 5.64 3.64
CA THR A 681 -36.61 5.03 4.16
C THR A 681 -36.37 3.67 3.52
N PRO A 682 -35.12 3.37 3.06
CA PRO A 682 -34.76 2.06 2.53
C PRO A 682 -35.00 0.93 3.53
N VAL A 683 -35.54 -0.19 3.04
CA VAL A 683 -35.75 -1.43 3.80
C VAL A 683 -34.78 -2.51 3.32
N ALA A 684 -34.73 -2.74 2.00
CA ALA A 684 -33.82 -3.69 1.38
C ALA A 684 -33.72 -3.47 -0.14
N THR A 685 -32.67 -4.02 -0.74
CA THR A 685 -32.54 -4.20 -2.19
C THR A 685 -32.50 -5.70 -2.48
N THR A 686 -33.30 -6.18 -3.45
CA THR A 686 -33.39 -7.61 -3.78
C THR A 686 -33.58 -7.83 -5.27
N ALA A 687 -33.03 -8.90 -5.83
CA ALA A 687 -33.31 -9.32 -7.21
C ALA A 687 -34.67 -10.04 -7.35
N ALA A 688 -35.27 -10.47 -6.23
CA ALA A 688 -36.54 -11.18 -6.23
C ALA A 688 -37.73 -10.22 -6.35
N THR A 689 -38.85 -10.69 -6.92
CA THR A 689 -40.12 -9.94 -6.96
C THR A 689 -40.92 -10.02 -5.66
N TRP A 690 -40.23 -10.29 -4.55
CA TRP A 690 -40.82 -10.42 -3.23
C TRP A 690 -39.82 -10.06 -2.12
N LEU A 691 -40.35 -9.58 -1.00
CA LEU A 691 -39.57 -9.33 0.22
C LEU A 691 -40.42 -9.63 1.45
N ARG A 692 -39.81 -10.26 2.46
CA ARG A 692 -40.45 -10.43 3.76
C ARG A 692 -40.06 -9.29 4.70
N VAL A 693 -41.05 -8.63 5.26
CA VAL A 693 -40.88 -7.49 6.18
C VAL A 693 -41.53 -7.77 7.55
N GLY A 694 -41.15 -6.98 8.55
CA GLY A 694 -41.58 -7.13 9.96
C GLY A 694 -43.08 -6.92 10.19
N ARG A 695 -43.51 -6.92 11.46
CA ARG A 695 -44.93 -6.85 11.87
C ARG A 695 -45.54 -5.43 11.88
N ASP A 696 -44.92 -4.47 11.23
CA ASP A 696 -45.30 -3.05 11.35
C ASP A 696 -46.64 -2.80 10.65
N GLY A 697 -47.75 -2.87 11.40
CA GLY A 697 -49.09 -2.59 10.90
C GLY A 697 -49.27 -1.10 10.63
N GLY A 698 -49.90 -0.75 9.50
CA GLY A 698 -50.18 0.65 9.12
C GLY A 698 -49.05 1.38 8.39
N VAL A 699 -47.98 0.67 8.00
CA VAL A 699 -46.86 1.23 7.24
C VAL A 699 -47.12 1.09 5.74
N THR A 700 -46.96 2.20 5.01
CA THR A 700 -46.99 2.20 3.54
C THR A 700 -45.63 1.81 3.00
N TYR A 701 -45.59 0.84 2.08
CA TYR A 701 -44.39 0.46 1.36
C TYR A 701 -44.48 0.90 -0.10
N ARG A 702 -43.33 1.17 -0.71
CA ARG A 702 -43.21 1.26 -2.17
C ARG A 702 -42.05 0.42 -2.61
N VAL A 703 -42.14 -0.06 -3.85
CA VAL A 703 -41.08 -0.81 -4.51
C VAL A 703 -40.75 -0.11 -5.82
N ARG A 704 -39.47 0.03 -6.11
CA ARG A 704 -38.96 0.61 -7.34
C ARG A 704 -38.02 -0.39 -8.00
N ALA A 705 -38.19 -0.62 -9.30
CA ALA A 705 -37.28 -1.47 -10.04
C ALA A 705 -36.10 -0.64 -10.55
N THR A 706 -34.89 -1.09 -10.28
CA THR A 706 -33.67 -0.57 -10.91
C THR A 706 -33.54 -1.26 -12.26
N LYS A 707 -33.74 -0.50 -13.33
CA LYS A 707 -33.51 -0.96 -14.70
C LYS A 707 -32.08 -0.64 -15.10
N VAL A 708 -31.29 -1.65 -15.44
CA VAL A 708 -30.04 -1.45 -16.17
C VAL A 708 -30.45 -1.02 -17.58
N LEU A 709 -30.06 0.18 -18.01
CA LEU A 709 -30.04 0.46 -19.45
C LEU A 709 -29.11 -0.59 -20.07
N PRO A 710 -29.42 -1.12 -21.27
CA PRO A 710 -28.57 -2.13 -21.86
C PRO A 710 -27.14 -1.58 -21.93
N ASP A 711 -26.29 -2.06 -21.03
CA ASP A 711 -24.88 -2.22 -21.34
C ASP A 711 -24.88 -2.98 -22.66
N THR A 712 -24.21 -2.43 -23.65
CA THR A 712 -23.89 -3.13 -24.90
C THR A 712 -23.12 -4.39 -24.53
N THR A 713 -23.89 -5.42 -24.22
CA THR A 713 -23.50 -6.80 -24.09
C THR A 713 -23.21 -7.23 -25.52
N VAL A 714 -21.93 -7.19 -25.88
CA VAL A 714 -21.46 -8.02 -26.99
C VAL A 714 -21.60 -9.46 -26.50
N THR A 715 -22.74 -10.06 -26.81
CA THR A 715 -22.95 -11.51 -26.70
C THR A 715 -21.90 -12.21 -27.56
N ALA A 716 -20.99 -12.94 -26.92
CA ALA A 716 -20.30 -14.03 -27.57
C ALA A 716 -21.23 -15.27 -27.60
N GLY A 717 -21.31 -15.90 -28.75
CA GLY A 717 -21.84 -17.24 -28.94
C GLY A 717 -21.84 -17.63 -30.42
N PRO A 718 -21.84 -18.94 -30.77
CA PRO A 718 -21.58 -20.12 -29.94
C PRO A 718 -20.10 -20.44 -29.78
#